data_AF-A0AAW2EUA9-F1
#
_entry.id   AF-A0AAW2EUA9-F1
#
_cell.length_a   1.000
_cell.length_b   1.000
_cell.length_c   1.000
_cell.angle_alpha   90.00
_cell.angle_beta   90.00
_cell.angle_gamma   90.00
#
_symmetry.space_group_name_H-M   'P 1'
#
loop_
_entity.id
_entity.type
_entity.pdbx_description
1 polymer ?
#
loop_
_entity_poly.entity_id
_entity_poly.type
_entity_poly.pdbx_seq_one_letter_code
_entity_poly.pdbx_strand_id
1 'polypeptide(L)'
;MSNFTMWHFALIVTCCASLGHALECYVCTDQEGNRDKCLNTIKTCEQGQDVCLTEIKWGSTPYWSQGAKKQFYVSKTCATKRECERLQRNNMPDCTHIWYQDWKCSSCCQGDRCNYYVILHKMKWKLRSLYEAFSRRKVVDCTEESTLARVLSTLDLTALGIGSTLGVGVYVLAGSVAKCYAGPAVTISFAIAAIASMFAGLCYAEFGARVPRAGSAYIYSYVTMGEFVAFLMGWTLILEYVIGSASVVRALSTYVDVLFDDKMKKFFESVMPMKVDNLSSYPDFFALGVTLAFSVALAFGAKESSMVNNIFTLVNLSVVLFVIIAGSLKADFDNWKTEPTCGECEDCSVCEECKSGDGGFMPYGISGIITGAATCFYGFIGFDCVATTGEEARNPQRSIPIAIVVSLTIVFFAYFGVSTVLTTVLPFYEQNAKSPFPHMFDVIGWDWAKWFVTVGAISGLCASLLGSMFPLPRVIYAMASDGLVFRWMGNISSRFQTPIMGTLSAGLLTGILATIFELEPLVNMMSICTLLTYSIVASCVLILRYEESKAYEKKGDHNPRTFIFIAKQLIRANKLNHSTKLTSQIVTALVCCYVVFCICMAVLLTSYMTEISAGKASFIALLVILAIALATTLGFIYFQPVSDTKLSFSVPLVPFLPGLSILINIYLMFTLDKNTWIRFAVWMAIGLTIYFFYGMWHSNIRQKKSLTSSTDNDKDKDSNTFDSTS
;
A
#
# COMPACT_ATOMS: atom_id res chain seq x y z
N MET A 1 29.99 14.98 -12.02
CA MET A 1 30.33 15.70 -13.26
C MET A 1 29.06 16.28 -13.87
N SER A 2 29.15 17.54 -14.30
CA SER A 2 28.05 18.45 -14.65
C SER A 2 27.56 18.28 -16.09
N ASN A 3 26.26 18.03 -16.25
CA ASN A 3 25.38 18.45 -17.37
C ASN A 3 24.15 17.53 -17.38
N PHE A 4 23.24 17.65 -16.42
CA PHE A 4 21.92 16.98 -16.50
C PHE A 4 20.91 17.71 -15.60
N THR A 5 20.77 19.02 -15.83
CA THR A 5 19.80 19.89 -15.16
C THR A 5 19.10 20.76 -16.19
N MET A 6 18.24 20.15 -16.98
CA MET A 6 17.14 20.75 -17.76
C MET A 6 16.55 19.61 -18.59
N TRP A 7 15.22 19.53 -18.68
CA TRP A 7 14.43 18.45 -19.30
C TRP A 7 14.11 17.25 -18.38
N HIS A 8 13.00 17.35 -17.65
CA HIS A 8 11.85 16.43 -17.73
C HIS A 8 10.87 16.67 -16.56
N PHE A 9 9.92 17.59 -16.77
CA PHE A 9 8.66 17.65 -15.99
C PHE A 9 7.47 18.01 -16.90
N ALA A 10 7.55 17.65 -18.18
CA ALA A 10 6.52 17.90 -19.18
C ALA A 10 6.30 16.62 -19.99
N LEU A 11 5.55 15.66 -19.42
CA LEU A 11 4.99 14.54 -20.18
C LEU A 11 3.80 13.92 -19.42
N ILE A 12 2.78 14.74 -19.21
CA ILE A 12 1.40 14.29 -19.02
C ILE A 12 0.56 15.24 -19.86
N VAL A 13 -0.36 14.70 -20.67
CA VAL A 13 -1.17 15.35 -21.72
C VAL A 13 -0.52 15.32 -23.11
N THR A 14 -0.58 14.15 -23.77
CA THR A 14 -1.00 13.99 -25.18
C THR A 14 -0.77 12.53 -25.62
N CYS A 15 -1.89 11.83 -25.93
CA CYS A 15 -2.05 10.66 -26.81
C CYS A 15 -2.94 9.57 -26.22
N CYS A 16 -4.24 9.72 -26.44
CA CYS A 16 -5.11 8.60 -26.82
C CYS A 16 -6.15 9.17 -27.78
N ALA A 17 -5.72 9.34 -29.04
CA ALA A 17 -6.60 9.54 -30.16
C ALA A 17 -6.76 8.19 -30.88
N SER A 18 -8.02 7.83 -31.14
CA SER A 18 -8.47 6.81 -32.10
C SER A 18 -8.23 5.33 -31.73
N LEU A 19 -9.30 4.63 -31.37
CA LEU A 19 -9.83 3.47 -32.12
C LEU A 19 -11.12 2.95 -31.45
N GLY A 20 -12.13 2.70 -32.28
CA GLY A 20 -13.22 1.77 -31.96
C GLY A 20 -14.57 2.39 -31.60
N HIS A 21 -15.24 2.99 -32.58
CA HIS A 21 -16.69 3.16 -32.53
C HIS A 21 -17.37 1.78 -32.62
N ALA A 22 -18.07 1.38 -31.57
CA ALA A 22 -19.10 0.33 -31.64
C ALA A 22 -20.10 0.51 -30.49
N LEU A 23 -21.39 0.55 -30.84
CA LEU A 23 -22.48 0.23 -29.94
C LEU A 23 -23.61 -0.32 -30.82
N GLU A 24 -23.63 -1.64 -30.96
CA GLU A 24 -24.85 -2.37 -31.28
C GLU A 24 -25.72 -2.43 -30.02
N CYS A 25 -27.00 -2.12 -30.13
CA CYS A 25 -27.96 -2.28 -29.04
C CYS A 25 -28.99 -3.36 -29.42
N TYR A 26 -29.11 -4.39 -28.59
CA TYR A 26 -30.24 -5.31 -28.58
C TYR A 26 -31.13 -5.00 -27.37
N VAL A 27 -32.45 -5.06 -27.53
CA VAL A 27 -33.42 -4.91 -26.44
C VAL A 27 -34.08 -6.25 -26.17
N CYS A 28 -33.60 -6.99 -25.17
CA CYS A 28 -34.37 -8.11 -24.62
C CYS A 28 -35.21 -7.60 -23.45
N THR A 29 -36.51 -7.92 -23.44
CA THR A 29 -37.36 -7.74 -22.25
C THR A 29 -37.62 -9.12 -21.65
N ASP A 30 -37.42 -9.25 -20.34
CA ASP A 30 -37.71 -10.46 -19.59
C ASP A 30 -39.07 -10.29 -18.92
N GLN A 31 -40.10 -10.88 -19.52
CA GLN A 31 -41.23 -11.40 -18.76
C GLN A 31 -41.58 -12.77 -19.33
N GLU A 32 -41.36 -13.79 -18.50
CA GLU A 32 -41.78 -15.18 -18.67
C GLU A 32 -41.24 -15.88 -19.94
N GLY A 33 -39.92 -16.06 -20.01
CA GLY A 33 -39.36 -17.26 -20.63
C GLY A 33 -39.37 -17.37 -22.16
N ASN A 34 -39.27 -16.28 -22.93
CA ASN A 34 -38.93 -16.40 -24.36
C ASN A 34 -38.17 -15.18 -24.92
N ARG A 35 -37.06 -15.40 -25.65
CA ARG A 35 -35.99 -14.42 -25.92
C ARG A 35 -36.03 -13.67 -27.26
N ASP A 36 -37.01 -13.88 -28.13
CA ASP A 36 -36.90 -13.41 -29.52
C ASP A 36 -38.06 -12.48 -29.94
N LYS A 37 -37.89 -11.14 -29.85
CA LYS A 37 -38.51 -10.11 -30.74
C LYS A 37 -38.16 -8.66 -30.33
N CYS A 38 -37.67 -7.85 -31.29
CA CYS A 38 -37.36 -6.41 -31.19
C CYS A 38 -38.06 -5.62 -32.33
N LEU A 39 -38.47 -4.35 -32.15
CA LEU A 39 -39.22 -3.56 -33.19
C LEU A 39 -38.79 -2.09 -33.40
N ASN A 40 -38.89 -1.62 -34.67
CA ASN A 40 -38.41 -0.35 -35.25
C ASN A 40 -39.54 0.50 -35.90
N THR A 41 -39.38 1.84 -36.04
CA THR A 41 -40.26 2.74 -36.85
C THR A 41 -39.49 3.73 -37.76
N ILE A 42 -39.94 3.92 -39.02
CA ILE A 42 -39.43 4.90 -40.01
C ILE A 42 -40.62 5.66 -40.62
N LYS A 43 -40.46 6.97 -40.85
CA LYS A 43 -41.42 7.83 -41.58
C LYS A 43 -40.75 8.33 -42.87
N THR A 44 -41.36 8.09 -44.04
CA THR A 44 -40.82 8.47 -45.36
C THR A 44 -41.42 9.79 -45.85
N CYS A 45 -40.59 10.74 -46.29
CA CYS A 45 -41.02 12.00 -46.91
C CYS A 45 -41.29 11.83 -48.41
N GLU A 46 -42.08 12.74 -48.98
CA GLU A 46 -42.39 12.78 -50.42
C GLU A 46 -41.16 13.19 -51.26
N GLN A 47 -41.16 12.89 -52.57
CA GLN A 47 -40.05 13.22 -53.47
C GLN A 47 -39.82 14.75 -53.52
N GLY A 48 -38.63 15.18 -53.08
CA GLY A 48 -38.23 16.60 -53.02
C GLY A 48 -38.20 17.20 -51.62
N GLN A 49 -38.58 16.44 -50.58
CA GLN A 49 -38.51 16.84 -49.17
C GLN A 49 -37.49 16.01 -48.40
N ASP A 50 -36.74 16.66 -47.51
CA ASP A 50 -35.80 16.05 -46.57
C ASP A 50 -36.43 15.94 -45.17
N VAL A 51 -36.00 14.96 -44.37
CA VAL A 51 -36.44 14.81 -42.98
C VAL A 51 -35.64 15.74 -42.07
N CYS A 52 -36.31 16.62 -41.33
CA CYS A 52 -35.65 17.56 -40.43
C CYS A 52 -36.15 17.44 -38.99
N LEU A 53 -35.19 17.50 -38.04
CA LEU A 53 -35.46 17.55 -36.61
C LEU A 53 -35.85 18.97 -36.24
N THR A 54 -37.06 19.17 -35.72
CA THR A 54 -37.61 20.52 -35.62
C THR A 54 -37.81 21.05 -34.22
N GLU A 55 -37.86 20.23 -33.17
CA GLU A 55 -37.98 20.79 -31.82
C GLU A 55 -37.68 19.79 -30.69
N ILE A 56 -37.03 20.27 -29.63
CA ILE A 56 -37.03 19.64 -28.30
C ILE A 56 -37.92 20.51 -27.42
N LYS A 57 -39.17 20.07 -27.19
CA LYS A 57 -40.09 20.79 -26.29
C LYS A 57 -40.01 20.29 -24.86
N TRP A 58 -40.11 21.23 -23.92
CA TRP A 58 -40.35 20.96 -22.50
C TRP A 58 -41.84 20.68 -22.30
N GLY A 59 -42.20 19.48 -21.87
CA GLY A 59 -43.58 19.17 -21.52
C GLY A 59 -43.94 19.69 -20.12
N SER A 60 -44.96 20.54 -20.00
CA SER A 60 -45.56 20.94 -18.73
C SER A 60 -46.81 20.10 -18.43
N THR A 61 -46.61 18.94 -17.76
CA THR A 61 -47.52 18.16 -16.85
C THR A 61 -48.98 17.83 -17.23
N PRO A 62 -49.67 16.88 -16.55
CA PRO A 62 -49.23 15.66 -15.83
C PRO A 62 -49.99 14.40 -16.36
N TYR A 63 -49.58 13.22 -15.90
CA TYR A 63 -50.40 12.02 -15.61
C TYR A 63 -49.54 10.75 -15.74
N TRP A 64 -49.30 10.13 -14.57
CA TRP A 64 -48.78 8.78 -14.33
C TRP A 64 -47.51 8.36 -15.07
N SER A 65 -46.35 8.80 -14.55
CA SER A 65 -45.20 7.90 -14.43
C SER A 65 -44.34 8.35 -13.25
N GLN A 66 -44.32 7.53 -12.19
CA GLN A 66 -43.37 7.70 -11.09
C GLN A 66 -41.96 7.44 -11.66
N GLY A 67 -41.05 8.41 -11.51
CA GLY A 67 -39.60 8.16 -11.66
C GLY A 67 -38.82 8.98 -12.71
N ALA A 68 -39.43 9.86 -13.52
CA ALA A 68 -38.68 10.66 -14.51
C ALA A 68 -38.52 12.13 -14.08
N LYS A 69 -37.29 12.62 -13.86
CA LYS A 69 -37.06 14.01 -13.40
C LYS A 69 -37.32 15.09 -14.48
N LYS A 70 -37.28 14.77 -15.79
CA LYS A 70 -37.64 15.67 -16.93
C LYS A 70 -38.02 14.84 -18.17
N GLN A 71 -39.10 15.19 -18.88
CA GLN A 71 -39.51 14.57 -20.14
C GLN A 71 -39.12 15.47 -21.33
N PHE A 72 -38.55 14.89 -22.37
CA PHE A 72 -38.23 15.57 -23.63
C PHE A 72 -38.96 14.86 -24.76
N TYR A 73 -39.55 15.61 -25.68
CA TYR A 73 -40.10 15.07 -26.91
C TYR A 73 -39.36 15.67 -28.10
N VAL A 74 -38.90 14.79 -28.98
CA VAL A 74 -38.24 15.15 -30.24
C VAL A 74 -39.23 14.91 -31.38
N SER A 75 -39.57 15.97 -32.11
CA SER A 75 -40.46 15.84 -33.28
C SER A 75 -39.64 15.87 -34.57
N LYS A 76 -39.97 14.96 -35.51
CA LYS A 76 -39.43 14.92 -36.87
C LYS A 76 -40.50 15.39 -37.85
N THR A 77 -40.14 16.29 -38.75
CA THR A 77 -41.03 16.82 -39.79
C THR A 77 -40.34 16.79 -41.16
N CYS A 78 -41.09 16.42 -42.21
CA CYS A 78 -40.63 16.52 -43.59
C CYS A 78 -40.70 17.99 -44.04
N ALA A 79 -39.62 18.51 -44.62
CA ALA A 79 -39.55 19.88 -45.13
C ALA A 79 -38.59 19.95 -46.33
N THR A 80 -38.66 21.01 -47.14
CA THR A 80 -37.70 21.17 -48.24
C THR A 80 -36.30 21.49 -47.73
N LYS A 81 -35.25 21.15 -48.48
CA LYS A 81 -33.84 21.39 -48.10
C LYS A 81 -33.57 22.84 -47.63
N ARG A 82 -34.18 23.81 -48.30
CA ARG A 82 -34.04 25.24 -47.99
C ARG A 82 -34.75 25.66 -46.69
N GLU A 83 -35.86 25.00 -46.36
CA GLU A 83 -36.56 25.19 -45.07
C GLU A 83 -35.83 24.53 -43.91
N CYS A 84 -35.23 23.36 -44.14
CA CYS A 84 -34.38 22.68 -43.17
C CYS A 84 -33.16 23.51 -42.78
N GLU A 85 -32.46 24.10 -43.75
CA GLU A 85 -31.33 25.01 -43.51
C GLU A 85 -31.75 26.32 -42.81
N ARG A 86 -33.02 26.72 -42.93
CA ARG A 86 -33.59 27.88 -42.20
C ARG A 86 -33.94 27.53 -40.76
N LEU A 87 -34.53 26.35 -40.53
CA LEU A 87 -34.92 25.87 -39.20
C LEU A 87 -33.69 25.51 -38.33
N GLN A 88 -32.64 24.93 -38.93
CA GLN A 88 -31.37 24.68 -38.24
C GLN A 88 -30.69 25.96 -37.73
N ARG A 89 -30.69 27.03 -38.54
CA ARG A 89 -30.09 28.32 -38.17
C ARG A 89 -30.80 29.00 -37.00
N ASN A 90 -32.11 28.82 -36.86
CA ASN A 90 -32.89 29.50 -35.83
C ASN A 90 -32.96 28.75 -34.50
N ASN A 91 -32.81 27.42 -34.48
CA ASN A 91 -33.06 26.61 -33.28
C ASN A 91 -31.83 25.86 -32.68
N MET A 92 -30.64 25.91 -33.30
CA MET A 92 -29.46 25.16 -32.79
C MET A 92 -28.11 25.87 -33.04
N PRO A 93 -27.62 26.72 -32.12
CA PRO A 93 -26.25 27.24 -32.20
C PRO A 93 -25.15 26.29 -31.67
N ASP A 94 -25.50 25.19 -30.98
CA ASP A 94 -24.54 24.40 -30.16
C ASP A 94 -24.41 22.89 -30.46
N CYS A 95 -24.80 22.40 -31.65
CA CYS A 95 -24.65 20.98 -32.00
C CYS A 95 -23.67 20.75 -33.16
N THR A 96 -22.60 20.00 -32.88
CA THR A 96 -21.64 19.49 -33.88
C THR A 96 -22.28 18.38 -34.74
N HIS A 97 -22.11 18.51 -36.06
CA HIS A 97 -22.68 17.64 -37.09
C HIS A 97 -22.15 16.19 -37.02
N ILE A 98 -23.05 15.21 -37.12
CA ILE A 98 -22.71 13.82 -37.45
C ILE A 98 -23.67 13.35 -38.54
N TRP A 99 -23.12 12.98 -39.69
CA TRP A 99 -23.81 12.28 -40.79
C TRP A 99 -23.60 10.78 -40.63
N TYR A 100 -24.51 9.92 -41.12
CA TYR A 100 -24.17 8.72 -41.91
C TYR A 100 -25.40 7.97 -42.46
N GLN A 101 -25.12 7.24 -43.55
CA GLN A 101 -25.98 6.49 -44.47
C GLN A 101 -26.28 5.05 -44.02
N ASP A 102 -27.51 4.62 -44.38
CA ASP A 102 -28.02 3.28 -44.73
C ASP A 102 -27.78 2.07 -43.82
N TRP A 103 -28.84 1.29 -43.57
CA TRP A 103 -29.03 -0.15 -43.89
C TRP A 103 -30.40 -0.65 -43.33
N LYS A 104 -30.97 -1.71 -43.95
CA LYS A 104 -32.38 -2.17 -43.87
C LYS A 104 -32.62 -3.39 -42.96
N CYS A 105 -33.79 -3.44 -42.28
CA CYS A 105 -34.66 -4.63 -42.01
C CYS A 105 -35.88 -4.20 -41.15
N SER A 106 -37.13 -4.15 -41.66
CA SER A 106 -38.25 -5.14 -41.56
C SER A 106 -38.43 -5.79 -40.18
N SER A 107 -39.58 -5.85 -39.49
CA SER A 107 -40.99 -5.51 -39.72
C SER A 107 -41.79 -5.87 -38.43
N CYS A 108 -42.89 -5.14 -38.12
CA CYS A 108 -44.13 -5.60 -37.38
C CYS A 108 -44.51 -4.98 -36.00
N CYS A 109 -45.24 -3.85 -35.95
CA CYS A 109 -46.40 -3.51 -35.07
C CYS A 109 -46.54 -1.97 -34.99
N GLN A 110 -47.62 -1.34 -35.44
CA GLN A 110 -48.94 -1.14 -34.79
C GLN A 110 -48.86 -0.55 -33.37
N GLY A 111 -49.24 0.73 -33.25
CA GLY A 111 -49.67 1.36 -31.99
C GLY A 111 -48.75 2.48 -31.48
N ASP A 112 -49.22 3.72 -31.58
CA ASP A 112 -48.50 4.94 -31.19
C ASP A 112 -48.29 5.05 -29.66
N ARG A 113 -47.06 4.81 -29.21
CA ARG A 113 -46.27 5.57 -28.19
C ARG A 113 -45.23 4.68 -27.51
N CYS A 114 -43.94 5.00 -27.65
CA CYS A 114 -42.85 4.44 -26.84
C CYS A 114 -42.11 5.59 -26.11
N ASN A 115 -41.98 5.49 -24.79
CA ASN A 115 -41.16 6.40 -23.98
C ASN A 115 -39.74 5.87 -23.89
N TYR A 116 -38.75 6.73 -24.15
CA TYR A 116 -37.31 6.40 -23.99
C TYR A 116 -36.72 7.22 -22.83
N TYR A 117 -35.84 6.60 -22.04
CA TYR A 117 -35.02 7.28 -21.04
C TYR A 117 -33.59 7.41 -21.57
N VAL A 118 -33.10 8.65 -21.70
CA VAL A 118 -31.70 8.92 -22.04
C VAL A 118 -31.01 9.51 -20.82
N ILE A 119 -30.14 8.73 -20.17
CA ILE A 119 -29.22 9.25 -19.15
C ILE A 119 -28.02 9.84 -19.90
N LEU A 120 -28.08 11.15 -20.20
CA LEU A 120 -26.93 11.89 -20.69
C LEU A 120 -25.92 12.09 -19.55
N HIS A 121 -24.93 11.19 -19.44
CA HIS A 121 -23.74 11.45 -18.65
C HIS A 121 -22.93 12.57 -19.32
N LYS A 122 -23.18 13.82 -18.93
CA LYS A 122 -22.26 14.93 -19.24
C LYS A 122 -20.93 14.64 -18.53
N MET A 123 -19.95 14.07 -19.25
CA MET A 123 -18.55 14.03 -18.82
C MET A 123 -17.92 15.42 -18.93
N LYS A 124 -18.46 16.41 -18.20
CA LYS A 124 -17.72 17.59 -17.81
C LYS A 124 -17.30 17.37 -16.35
N TRP A 125 -16.09 16.85 -16.16
CA TRP A 125 -15.49 16.77 -14.84
C TRP A 125 -15.36 18.18 -14.27
N LYS A 126 -16.26 18.58 -13.37
CA LYS A 126 -15.97 19.69 -12.48
C LYS A 126 -14.88 19.20 -11.53
N LEU A 127 -13.76 19.92 -11.37
CA LEU A 127 -12.71 19.61 -10.38
C LEU A 127 -13.29 19.29 -8.99
N ARG A 128 -14.40 19.95 -8.64
CA ARG A 128 -15.16 19.73 -7.41
C ARG A 128 -15.68 18.29 -7.27
N SER A 129 -16.13 17.66 -8.35
CA SER A 129 -16.62 16.28 -8.35
C SER A 129 -15.48 15.26 -8.17
N LEU A 130 -14.27 15.57 -8.68
CA LEU A 130 -13.07 14.74 -8.45
C LEU A 130 -12.62 14.85 -7.00
N TYR A 131 -12.56 16.07 -6.46
CA TYR A 131 -12.22 16.30 -5.07
C TYR A 131 -13.19 15.58 -4.12
N GLU A 132 -14.49 15.65 -4.39
CA GLU A 132 -15.52 14.92 -3.63
C GLU A 132 -15.43 13.40 -3.77
N ALA A 133 -14.84 12.89 -4.86
CA ALA A 133 -14.57 11.45 -5.00
C ALA A 133 -13.35 11.05 -4.17
N PHE A 134 -12.25 11.81 -4.25
CA PHE A 134 -11.00 11.50 -3.55
C PHE A 134 -11.08 11.65 -2.03
N SER A 135 -11.88 12.60 -1.55
CA SER A 135 -11.98 12.96 -0.12
C SER A 135 -13.02 12.16 0.67
N ARG A 136 -13.67 11.15 0.07
CA ARG A 136 -14.66 10.32 0.78
C ARG A 136 -13.99 9.57 1.91
N ARG A 137 -14.51 9.72 3.12
CA ARG A 137 -14.03 8.98 4.30
C ARG A 137 -14.99 7.87 4.66
N LYS A 138 -14.45 6.73 5.08
CA LYS A 138 -15.24 5.61 5.58
C LYS A 138 -15.53 5.82 7.05
N VAL A 139 -16.81 5.77 7.44
CA VAL A 139 -17.21 5.68 8.83
C VAL A 139 -17.27 4.20 9.19
N VAL A 140 -16.48 3.80 10.19
CA VAL A 140 -16.40 2.40 10.63
C VAL A 140 -17.12 2.28 11.97
N ASP A 141 -18.28 1.63 11.96
CA ASP A 141 -18.96 1.26 13.19
C ASP A 141 -18.29 0.02 13.79
N CYS A 142 -17.79 0.18 15.01
CA CYS A 142 -17.13 -0.89 15.76
C CYS A 142 -18.11 -1.96 16.26
N THR A 143 -19.42 -1.78 16.03
CA THR A 143 -20.52 -2.65 16.45
C THR A 143 -21.02 -3.59 15.35
N GLU A 144 -20.70 -3.36 14.07
CA GLU A 144 -21.08 -4.28 13.00
C GLU A 144 -20.31 -5.61 13.13
N GLU A 145 -21.02 -6.74 13.09
CA GLU A 145 -20.44 -8.08 13.19
C GLU A 145 -19.36 -8.31 12.11
N SER A 146 -18.26 -8.96 12.48
CA SER A 146 -17.20 -9.31 11.53
C SER A 146 -17.64 -10.49 10.66
N THR A 147 -17.39 -10.42 9.36
CA THR A 147 -17.61 -11.54 8.44
C THR A 147 -16.57 -12.65 8.62
N LEU A 148 -15.38 -12.32 9.13
CA LEU A 148 -14.31 -13.27 9.45
C LEU A 148 -14.45 -13.85 10.87
N ALA A 149 -14.03 -15.11 11.03
CA ALA A 149 -14.09 -15.83 12.31
C ALA A 149 -12.95 -15.43 13.25
N ARG A 150 -13.28 -15.10 14.51
CA ARG A 150 -12.31 -14.73 15.55
C ARG A 150 -11.62 -15.96 16.17
N VAL A 151 -10.60 -16.47 15.51
CA VAL A 151 -9.91 -17.71 15.90
C VAL A 151 -8.54 -17.50 16.56
N LEU A 152 -7.87 -16.38 16.31
CA LEU A 152 -6.48 -16.12 16.73
C LEU A 152 -6.38 -15.62 18.17
N SER A 153 -5.46 -16.23 18.92
CA SER A 153 -5.06 -15.81 20.26
C SER A 153 -3.91 -14.79 20.24
N THR A 154 -3.58 -14.21 21.39
CA THR A 154 -2.41 -13.33 21.54
C THR A 154 -1.10 -14.03 21.17
N LEU A 155 -0.96 -15.32 21.51
CA LEU A 155 0.25 -16.09 21.21
C LEU A 155 0.36 -16.37 19.71
N ASP A 156 -0.75 -16.68 19.05
CA ASP A 156 -0.79 -16.88 17.60
C ASP A 156 -0.37 -15.60 16.86
N LEU A 157 -0.87 -14.45 17.31
CA LEU A 157 -0.51 -13.14 16.76
C LEU A 157 0.97 -12.80 17.00
N THR A 158 1.50 -13.07 18.20
CA THR A 158 2.92 -12.86 18.48
C THR A 158 3.80 -13.79 17.63
N ALA A 159 3.44 -15.07 17.50
CA ALA A 159 4.17 -16.04 16.69
C ALA A 159 4.07 -15.72 15.19
N LEU A 160 2.96 -15.14 14.74
CA LEU A 160 2.82 -14.59 13.39
C LEU A 160 3.75 -13.40 13.17
N GLY A 161 3.79 -12.45 14.12
CA GLY A 161 4.67 -11.28 14.05
C GLY A 161 6.16 -11.63 14.13
N ILE A 162 6.55 -12.62 14.93
CA ILE A 162 7.92 -13.14 14.97
C ILE A 162 8.22 -13.93 13.70
N GLY A 163 7.31 -14.81 13.27
CA GLY A 163 7.51 -15.62 12.07
C GLY A 163 7.72 -14.77 10.82
N SER A 164 6.89 -13.74 10.63
CA SER A 164 6.99 -12.83 9.48
C SER A 164 8.29 -12.02 9.46
N THR A 165 8.70 -11.47 10.61
CA THR A 165 9.89 -10.61 10.73
C THR A 165 11.20 -11.42 10.79
N LEU A 166 11.22 -12.56 11.49
CA LEU A 166 12.39 -13.41 11.66
C LEU A 166 12.53 -14.37 10.48
N GLY A 167 12.96 -13.84 9.34
CA GLY A 167 13.17 -14.58 8.10
C GLY A 167 14.50 -14.25 7.43
N VAL A 168 14.42 -13.78 6.19
CA VAL A 168 15.57 -13.42 5.33
C VAL A 168 16.53 -12.44 6.01
N GLY A 169 16.00 -11.52 6.84
CA GLY A 169 16.80 -10.59 7.62
C GLY A 169 17.84 -11.29 8.49
N VAL A 170 17.48 -12.38 9.19
CA VAL A 170 18.41 -13.04 10.13
C VAL A 170 19.38 -13.85 9.32
N TYR A 171 18.83 -14.67 8.43
CA TYR A 171 19.55 -15.75 7.77
C TYR A 171 20.45 -15.30 6.62
N VAL A 172 20.11 -14.21 5.92
CA VAL A 172 20.90 -13.73 4.78
C VAL A 172 21.51 -12.37 5.09
N LEU A 173 20.68 -11.43 5.54
CA LEU A 173 21.05 -10.02 5.58
C LEU A 173 22.12 -9.71 6.64
N ALA A 174 22.11 -10.43 7.78
CA ALA A 174 23.12 -10.24 8.81
C ALA A 174 24.55 -10.46 8.29
N GLY A 175 24.76 -11.49 7.47
CA GLY A 175 26.07 -11.78 6.86
C GLY A 175 26.42 -10.86 5.71
N SER A 176 25.46 -10.60 4.80
CA SER A 176 25.66 -9.66 3.68
C SER A 176 26.02 -8.25 4.17
N VAL A 177 25.33 -7.75 5.21
CA VAL A 177 25.59 -6.40 5.76
C VAL A 177 26.88 -6.33 6.54
N ALA A 178 27.20 -7.36 7.32
CA ALA A 178 28.50 -7.47 7.96
C ALA A 178 29.63 -7.46 6.92
N LYS A 179 29.50 -8.22 5.83
CA LYS A 179 30.54 -8.33 4.81
C LYS A 179 30.72 -7.06 3.98
N CYS A 180 29.64 -6.48 3.45
CA CYS A 180 29.75 -5.45 2.40
C CYS A 180 29.42 -4.02 2.83
N TYR A 181 28.84 -3.78 4.02
CA TYR A 181 28.41 -2.41 4.41
C TYR A 181 28.90 -1.94 5.78
N ALA A 182 28.84 -2.77 6.83
CA ALA A 182 29.02 -2.29 8.20
C ALA A 182 30.19 -2.95 8.95
N GLY A 183 30.66 -4.14 8.54
CA GLY A 183 31.64 -4.89 9.33
C GLY A 183 31.06 -5.33 10.68
N PRO A 184 31.88 -5.41 11.73
CA PRO A 184 31.43 -5.67 13.11
C PRO A 184 30.37 -4.68 13.63
N ALA A 185 30.38 -3.44 13.13
CA ALA A 185 29.40 -2.41 13.48
C ALA A 185 27.97 -2.71 12.96
N VAL A 186 27.74 -3.82 12.25
CA VAL A 186 26.41 -4.33 11.90
C VAL A 186 25.50 -4.47 13.14
N THR A 187 26.07 -4.73 14.31
CA THR A 187 25.36 -4.78 15.60
C THR A 187 24.68 -3.44 15.93
N ILE A 188 25.38 -2.33 15.68
CA ILE A 188 24.84 -0.96 15.82
C ILE A 188 23.81 -0.68 14.73
N SER A 189 24.07 -1.12 13.49
CA SER A 189 23.10 -0.98 12.39
C SER A 189 21.76 -1.65 12.70
N PHE A 190 21.76 -2.88 13.24
CA PHE A 190 20.54 -3.55 13.69
C PHE A 190 19.88 -2.85 14.88
N ALA A 191 20.65 -2.28 15.81
CA ALA A 191 20.09 -1.52 16.93
C ALA A 191 19.37 -0.25 16.46
N ILE A 192 19.96 0.50 15.52
CA ILE A 192 19.33 1.69 14.92
C ILE A 192 18.06 1.29 14.16
N ALA A 193 18.12 0.23 13.35
CA ALA A 193 16.98 -0.30 12.61
C ALA A 193 15.84 -0.74 13.56
N ALA A 194 16.17 -1.39 14.68
CA ALA A 194 15.19 -1.82 15.67
C ALA A 194 14.45 -0.64 16.32
N ILE A 195 15.18 0.43 16.67
CA ILE A 195 14.58 1.64 17.25
C ILE A 195 13.62 2.31 16.25
N ALA A 196 14.04 2.44 14.99
CA ALA A 196 13.20 2.99 13.92
C ALA A 196 11.90 2.17 13.74
N SER A 197 12.03 0.85 13.69
CA SER A 197 10.89 -0.07 13.56
C SER A 197 10.01 -0.10 14.81
N MET A 198 10.56 0.09 16.01
CA MET A 198 9.78 0.20 17.25
C MET A 198 8.92 1.46 17.25
N PHE A 199 9.43 2.59 16.77
CA PHE A 199 8.61 3.81 16.64
C PHE A 199 7.43 3.62 15.67
N ALA A 200 7.67 2.97 14.53
CA ALA A 200 6.61 2.60 13.61
C ALA A 200 5.62 1.60 14.25
N GLY A 201 6.13 0.55 14.90
CA GLY A 201 5.35 -0.48 15.58
C GLY A 201 4.40 0.07 16.65
N LEU A 202 4.85 1.04 17.44
CA LEU A 202 4.00 1.72 18.41
C LEU A 202 2.84 2.47 17.74
N CYS A 203 3.11 3.16 16.61
CA CYS A 203 2.06 3.83 15.83
C CYS A 203 1.02 2.83 15.28
N TYR A 204 1.48 1.68 14.80
CA TYR A 204 0.60 0.58 14.39
C TYR A 204 -0.21 -0.02 15.54
N ALA A 205 0.39 -0.16 16.73
CA ALA A 205 -0.27 -0.69 17.91
C ALA A 205 -1.43 0.21 18.37
N GLU A 206 -1.27 1.54 18.39
CA GLU A 206 -2.38 2.45 18.72
C GLU A 206 -3.51 2.35 17.69
N PHE A 207 -3.17 2.28 16.40
CA PHE A 207 -4.19 2.17 15.36
C PHE A 207 -4.94 0.85 15.36
N GLY A 208 -4.23 -0.27 15.51
CA GLY A 208 -4.85 -1.60 15.61
C GLY A 208 -5.75 -1.73 16.83
N ALA A 209 -5.42 -1.02 17.92
CA ALA A 209 -6.31 -0.92 19.07
C ALA A 209 -7.54 -0.04 18.83
N ARG A 210 -7.43 0.99 17.97
CA ARG A 210 -8.50 1.96 17.67
C ARG A 210 -9.49 1.44 16.63
N VAL A 211 -9.00 0.79 15.57
CA VAL A 211 -9.80 0.31 14.44
C VAL A 211 -9.46 -1.16 14.16
N PRO A 212 -10.05 -2.11 14.92
CA PRO A 212 -9.74 -3.54 14.80
C PRO A 212 -10.48 -4.17 13.60
N ARG A 213 -10.17 -3.71 12.38
CA ARG A 213 -10.72 -4.20 11.12
C ARG A 213 -9.61 -4.76 10.22
N ALA A 214 -9.96 -5.64 9.28
CA ALA A 214 -9.02 -6.30 8.39
C ALA A 214 -8.55 -5.32 7.31
N GLY A 215 -7.24 -5.21 7.10
CA GLY A 215 -6.66 -4.33 6.08
C GLY A 215 -5.71 -3.26 6.60
N SER A 216 -5.49 -3.16 7.92
CA SER A 216 -4.41 -2.35 8.53
C SER A 216 -4.36 -0.91 7.95
N ALA A 217 -3.20 -0.49 7.40
CA ALA A 217 -2.97 0.85 6.88
C ALA A 217 -3.96 1.33 5.81
N TYR A 218 -4.57 0.41 5.05
CA TYR A 218 -5.65 0.73 4.09
C TYR A 218 -6.86 1.34 4.80
N ILE A 219 -7.40 0.63 5.80
CA ILE A 219 -8.56 1.10 6.57
C ILE A 219 -8.19 2.34 7.37
N TYR A 220 -7.00 2.38 7.96
CA TYR A 220 -6.52 3.53 8.74
C TYR A 220 -6.53 4.81 7.90
N SER A 221 -6.06 4.72 6.66
CA SER A 221 -6.03 5.85 5.73
C SER A 221 -7.42 6.20 5.19
N TYR A 222 -8.31 5.22 5.04
CA TYR A 222 -9.68 5.45 4.56
C TYR A 222 -10.54 6.20 5.57
N VAL A 223 -10.35 5.94 6.85
CA VAL A 223 -11.04 6.67 7.93
C VAL A 223 -10.51 8.10 8.06
N THR A 224 -9.21 8.31 7.84
CA THR A 224 -8.52 9.57 8.18
C THR A 224 -8.31 10.53 7.01
N MET A 225 -7.71 10.05 5.93
CA MET A 225 -7.26 10.86 4.80
C MET A 225 -8.25 10.83 3.63
N GLY A 226 -8.92 9.68 3.42
CA GLY A 226 -9.98 9.49 2.43
C GLY A 226 -9.68 8.40 1.40
N GLU A 227 -10.61 8.21 0.47
CA GLU A 227 -10.67 7.10 -0.49
C GLU A 227 -9.43 7.00 -1.39
N PHE A 228 -8.93 8.13 -1.89
CA PHE A 228 -7.79 8.10 -2.80
C PHE A 228 -6.50 7.65 -2.10
N VAL A 229 -6.19 8.24 -0.94
CA VAL A 229 -5.02 7.84 -0.15
C VAL A 229 -5.18 6.40 0.33
N ALA A 230 -6.38 6.01 0.75
CA ALA A 230 -6.67 4.61 1.08
C ALA A 230 -6.38 3.68 -0.09
N PHE A 231 -6.85 3.99 -1.30
CA PHE A 231 -6.54 3.17 -2.47
C PHE A 231 -5.03 3.03 -2.70
N LEU A 232 -4.28 4.14 -2.68
CA LEU A 232 -2.82 4.10 -2.83
C LEU A 232 -2.20 3.18 -1.78
N MET A 233 -2.62 3.30 -0.52
CA MET A 233 -2.13 2.50 0.60
C MET A 233 -2.48 1.01 0.48
N GLY A 234 -3.70 0.69 0.06
CA GLY A 234 -4.09 -0.69 -0.18
C GLY A 234 -3.32 -1.31 -1.35
N TRP A 235 -3.10 -0.53 -2.42
CA TRP A 235 -2.33 -0.96 -3.58
C TRP A 235 -0.84 -1.16 -3.28
N THR A 236 -0.25 -0.32 -2.42
CA THR A 236 1.12 -0.51 -1.94
C THR A 236 1.23 -1.69 -0.99
N LEU A 237 0.26 -1.90 -0.10
CA LEU A 237 0.23 -3.08 0.79
C LEU A 237 0.12 -4.41 0.00
N ILE A 238 -0.68 -4.46 -1.06
CA ILE A 238 -0.75 -5.65 -1.93
C ILE A 238 0.64 -5.94 -2.52
N LEU A 239 1.32 -4.91 -3.03
CA LEU A 239 2.68 -5.06 -3.57
C LEU A 239 3.68 -5.50 -2.52
N GLU A 240 3.64 -4.87 -1.35
CA GLU A 240 4.51 -5.13 -0.21
C GLU A 240 4.48 -6.61 0.19
N TYR A 241 3.28 -7.18 0.38
CA TYR A 241 3.15 -8.60 0.74
C TYR A 241 3.50 -9.55 -0.42
N VAL A 242 3.17 -9.19 -1.66
CA VAL A 242 3.51 -9.99 -2.84
C VAL A 242 5.04 -10.06 -3.04
N ILE A 243 5.72 -8.91 -2.99
CA ILE A 243 7.18 -8.84 -3.13
C ILE A 243 7.88 -9.43 -1.92
N GLY A 244 7.38 -9.15 -0.72
CA GLY A 244 7.91 -9.73 0.52
C GLY A 244 7.90 -11.25 0.45
N SER A 245 6.76 -11.84 0.07
CA SER A 245 6.64 -13.29 -0.12
C SER A 245 7.58 -13.80 -1.23
N ALA A 246 7.70 -13.10 -2.35
CA ALA A 246 8.63 -13.47 -3.43
C ALA A 246 10.09 -13.45 -2.95
N SER A 247 10.49 -12.45 -2.16
CA SER A 247 11.84 -12.34 -1.59
C SER A 247 12.16 -13.50 -0.65
N VAL A 248 11.21 -13.88 0.20
CA VAL A 248 11.38 -14.99 1.15
C VAL A 248 11.52 -16.32 0.42
N VAL A 249 10.69 -16.58 -0.59
CA VAL A 249 10.79 -17.82 -1.38
C VAL A 249 12.10 -17.87 -2.17
N ARG A 250 12.60 -16.73 -2.66
CA ARG A 250 13.90 -16.69 -3.34
C ARG A 250 15.08 -16.96 -2.43
N ALA A 251 15.04 -16.44 -1.20
CA ALA A 251 16.00 -16.81 -0.18
C ALA A 251 15.90 -18.30 0.18
N LEU A 252 14.68 -18.84 0.30
CA LEU A 252 14.45 -20.27 0.56
C LEU A 252 15.03 -21.15 -0.57
N SER A 253 14.78 -20.78 -1.82
CA SER A 253 15.34 -21.45 -2.99
C SER A 253 16.87 -21.46 -2.97
N THR A 254 17.49 -20.32 -2.63
CA THR A 254 18.96 -20.20 -2.51
C THR A 254 19.51 -21.09 -1.39
N TYR A 255 18.85 -21.13 -0.24
CA TYR A 255 19.24 -22.00 0.88
C TYR A 255 19.14 -23.49 0.54
N VAL A 256 18.11 -23.87 -0.21
CA VAL A 256 17.94 -25.24 -0.69
C VAL A 256 18.99 -25.58 -1.76
N ASP A 257 19.32 -24.66 -2.66
CA ASP A 257 20.30 -24.91 -3.72
C ASP A 257 21.72 -25.11 -3.15
N VAL A 258 22.11 -24.32 -2.16
CA VAL A 258 23.39 -24.48 -1.45
C VAL A 258 23.49 -25.86 -0.77
N LEU A 259 22.36 -26.41 -0.30
CA LEU A 259 22.31 -27.77 0.25
C LEU A 259 22.63 -28.84 -0.80
N PHE A 260 22.33 -28.56 -2.06
CA PHE A 260 22.57 -29.43 -3.21
C PHE A 260 23.81 -29.02 -4.03
N ASP A 261 24.71 -28.19 -3.47
CA ASP A 261 25.97 -27.76 -4.11
C ASP A 261 25.76 -26.95 -5.40
N ASP A 262 24.77 -26.05 -5.37
CA ASP A 262 24.37 -25.13 -6.45
C ASP A 262 23.98 -25.83 -7.77
N LYS A 263 23.55 -27.09 -7.69
CA LYS A 263 23.16 -27.88 -8.87
C LYS A 263 21.95 -27.31 -9.59
N MET A 264 20.99 -26.73 -8.86
CA MET A 264 19.78 -26.17 -9.46
C MET A 264 20.11 -24.90 -10.25
N LYS A 265 20.88 -23.97 -9.66
CA LYS A 265 21.40 -22.79 -10.36
C LYS A 265 22.21 -23.18 -11.59
N LYS A 266 23.21 -24.07 -11.46
CA LYS A 266 24.05 -24.51 -12.59
C LYS A 266 23.21 -25.11 -13.73
N PHE A 267 22.20 -25.91 -13.40
CA PHE A 267 21.29 -26.50 -14.39
C PHE A 267 20.48 -25.42 -15.10
N PHE A 268 19.78 -24.53 -14.39
CA PHE A 268 18.92 -23.53 -15.02
C PHE A 268 19.70 -22.45 -15.76
N GLU A 269 20.89 -22.06 -15.28
CA GLU A 269 21.78 -21.15 -16.02
C GLU A 269 22.26 -21.76 -17.34
N SER A 270 22.45 -23.08 -17.39
CA SER A 270 22.84 -23.77 -18.63
C SER A 270 21.69 -23.92 -19.63
N VAL A 271 20.46 -24.15 -19.15
CA VAL A 271 19.28 -24.43 -20.00
C VAL A 271 18.55 -23.15 -20.42
N MET A 272 18.41 -22.17 -19.51
CA MET A 272 17.64 -20.94 -19.70
C MET A 272 18.34 -19.71 -19.09
N PRO A 273 19.47 -19.26 -19.65
CA PRO A 273 20.14 -18.05 -19.17
C PRO A 273 19.32 -16.79 -19.51
N MET A 274 19.03 -15.98 -18.50
CA MET A 274 18.45 -14.64 -18.64
C MET A 274 19.54 -13.61 -18.39
N LYS A 275 20.09 -13.03 -19.48
CA LYS A 275 21.16 -12.02 -19.43
C LYS A 275 20.59 -10.61 -19.56
N VAL A 276 19.72 -10.24 -18.64
CA VAL A 276 19.16 -8.89 -18.57
C VAL A 276 19.57 -8.29 -17.24
N ASP A 277 20.25 -7.14 -17.29
CA ASP A 277 20.65 -6.40 -16.10
C ASP A 277 19.42 -6.18 -15.20
N ASN A 278 19.61 -6.29 -13.89
CA ASN A 278 18.55 -6.16 -12.88
C ASN A 278 17.47 -7.27 -12.82
N LEU A 279 17.55 -8.30 -13.66
CA LEU A 279 16.74 -9.53 -13.56
C LEU A 279 17.62 -10.70 -13.06
N SER A 280 16.99 -11.79 -12.65
CA SER A 280 17.75 -12.98 -12.27
C SER A 280 18.47 -13.60 -13.47
N SER A 281 19.67 -14.16 -13.23
CA SER A 281 20.44 -14.93 -14.20
C SER A 281 19.68 -16.14 -14.78
N TYR A 282 18.70 -16.67 -14.05
CA TYR A 282 17.92 -17.83 -14.46
C TYR A 282 16.48 -17.78 -13.90
N PRO A 283 15.49 -18.34 -14.60
CA PRO A 283 14.12 -18.43 -14.11
C PRO A 283 14.00 -19.51 -13.04
N ASP A 284 13.59 -19.13 -11.84
CA ASP A 284 13.47 -20.05 -10.70
C ASP A 284 12.07 -20.67 -10.57
N PHE A 285 11.91 -21.81 -11.23
CA PHE A 285 10.66 -22.58 -11.19
C PHE A 285 10.43 -23.29 -9.85
N PHE A 286 11.49 -23.54 -9.07
CA PHE A 286 11.34 -24.11 -7.73
C PHE A 286 10.62 -23.11 -6.82
N ALA A 287 11.04 -21.84 -6.84
CA ALA A 287 10.37 -20.77 -6.13
C ALA A 287 8.89 -20.63 -6.54
N LEU A 288 8.58 -20.71 -7.83
CA LEU A 288 7.19 -20.68 -8.31
C LEU A 288 6.36 -21.85 -7.74
N GLY A 289 6.91 -23.07 -7.77
CA GLY A 289 6.24 -24.26 -7.24
C GLY A 289 5.96 -24.15 -5.74
N VAL A 290 6.95 -23.71 -4.95
CA VAL A 290 6.79 -23.52 -3.49
C VAL A 290 5.73 -22.45 -3.20
N THR A 291 5.77 -21.31 -3.90
CA THR A 291 4.80 -20.23 -3.70
C THR A 291 3.36 -20.70 -3.96
N LEU A 292 3.14 -21.46 -5.05
CA LEU A 292 1.82 -21.99 -5.38
C LEU A 292 1.35 -23.02 -4.34
N ALA A 293 2.25 -23.87 -3.84
CA ALA A 293 1.92 -24.83 -2.78
C ALA A 293 1.46 -24.13 -1.50
N PHE A 294 2.16 -23.07 -1.07
CA PHE A 294 1.78 -22.28 0.10
C PHE A 294 0.50 -21.48 -0.12
N SER A 295 0.28 -20.94 -1.33
CA SER A 295 -0.97 -20.26 -1.69
C SER A 295 -2.18 -21.19 -1.60
N VAL A 296 -2.04 -22.43 -2.09
CA VAL A 296 -3.07 -23.47 -1.97
C VAL A 296 -3.27 -23.89 -0.51
N ALA A 297 -2.19 -24.05 0.27
CA ALA A 297 -2.28 -24.37 1.70
C ALA A 297 -3.07 -23.29 2.48
N LEU A 298 -2.82 -22.01 2.19
CA LEU A 298 -3.52 -20.88 2.80
C LEU A 298 -5.01 -20.81 2.41
N ALA A 299 -5.37 -21.32 1.23
CA ALA A 299 -6.76 -21.37 0.80
C ALA A 299 -7.61 -22.33 1.66
N PHE A 300 -7.01 -23.37 2.27
CA PHE A 300 -7.72 -24.37 3.08
C PHE A 300 -8.12 -23.93 4.50
N GLY A 301 -7.67 -22.77 4.98
CA GLY A 301 -8.22 -22.15 6.19
C GLY A 301 -7.20 -21.48 7.13
N ALA A 302 -7.65 -20.43 7.81
CA ALA A 302 -6.80 -19.59 8.65
C ALA A 302 -6.28 -20.27 9.92
N LYS A 303 -7.13 -21.07 10.59
CA LYS A 303 -6.80 -21.72 11.86
C LYS A 303 -5.68 -22.75 11.70
N GLU A 304 -5.80 -23.61 10.69
CA GLU A 304 -4.79 -24.64 10.39
C GLU A 304 -3.48 -24.00 9.96
N SER A 305 -3.54 -22.95 9.12
CA SER A 305 -2.34 -22.20 8.71
C SER A 305 -1.62 -21.54 9.88
N SER A 306 -2.37 -20.96 10.83
CA SER A 306 -1.77 -20.33 12.02
C SER A 306 -1.09 -21.36 12.93
N MET A 307 -1.66 -22.56 13.06
CA MET A 307 -1.05 -23.62 13.86
C MET A 307 0.28 -24.08 13.25
N VAL A 308 0.32 -24.28 11.92
CA VAL A 308 1.56 -24.61 11.20
C VAL A 308 2.60 -23.50 11.35
N ASN A 309 2.17 -22.23 11.24
CA ASN A 309 3.05 -21.09 11.45
C ASN A 309 3.67 -21.09 12.86
N ASN A 310 2.87 -21.36 13.90
CA ASN A 310 3.37 -21.41 15.27
C ASN A 310 4.47 -22.47 15.45
N ILE A 311 4.31 -23.64 14.83
CA ILE A 311 5.32 -24.70 14.87
C ILE A 311 6.61 -24.24 14.19
N PHE A 312 6.53 -23.68 12.98
CA PHE A 312 7.72 -23.19 12.29
C PHE A 312 8.40 -22.05 13.04
N THR A 313 7.65 -21.11 13.60
CA THR A 313 8.21 -20.02 14.42
C THR A 313 8.90 -20.54 15.68
N LEU A 314 8.36 -21.56 16.34
CA LEU A 314 8.97 -22.18 17.52
C LEU A 314 10.31 -22.85 17.17
N VAL A 315 10.35 -23.61 16.07
CA VAL A 315 11.58 -24.23 15.56
C VAL A 315 12.60 -23.15 15.19
N ASN A 316 12.16 -22.10 14.49
CA ASN A 316 12.97 -20.96 14.08
C ASN A 316 13.65 -20.26 15.29
N LEU A 317 12.87 -19.91 16.31
CA LEU A 317 13.40 -19.32 17.54
C LEU A 317 14.39 -20.24 18.27
N SER A 318 14.13 -21.55 18.25
CA SER A 318 15.04 -22.53 18.86
C SER A 318 16.39 -22.57 18.14
N VAL A 319 16.40 -22.47 16.82
CA VAL A 319 17.61 -22.45 15.99
C VAL A 319 18.38 -21.15 16.19
N VAL A 320 17.70 -20.01 16.24
CA VAL A 320 18.33 -18.71 16.54
C VAL A 320 19.01 -18.74 17.91
N LEU A 321 18.31 -19.25 18.93
CA LEU A 321 18.88 -19.39 20.27
C LEU A 321 20.09 -20.33 20.26
N PHE A 322 20.02 -21.43 19.51
CA PHE A 322 21.14 -22.34 19.33
C PHE A 322 22.35 -21.63 18.69
N VAL A 323 22.16 -20.86 17.62
CA VAL A 323 23.24 -20.11 16.96
C VAL A 323 23.91 -19.15 17.94
N ILE A 324 23.11 -18.42 18.74
CA ILE A 324 23.63 -17.48 19.74
C ILE A 324 24.46 -18.23 20.79
N ILE A 325 23.94 -19.30 21.37
CA ILE A 325 24.63 -20.06 22.43
C ILE A 325 25.87 -20.75 21.86
N ALA A 326 25.73 -21.53 20.79
CA ALA A 326 26.80 -22.33 20.20
C ALA A 326 27.92 -21.44 19.65
N GLY A 327 27.59 -20.35 18.95
CA GLY A 327 28.59 -19.43 18.44
C GLY A 327 29.26 -18.61 19.54
N SER A 328 28.56 -18.28 20.63
CA SER A 328 29.20 -17.59 21.78
C SER A 328 30.34 -18.41 22.43
N LEU A 329 30.31 -19.75 22.33
CA LEU A 329 31.38 -20.62 22.82
C LEU A 329 32.66 -20.53 21.98
N LYS A 330 32.57 -20.01 20.76
CA LYS A 330 33.67 -19.83 19.79
C LYS A 330 33.90 -18.36 19.43
N ALA A 331 33.33 -17.44 20.20
CA ALA A 331 33.47 -16.02 19.97
C ALA A 331 34.90 -15.56 20.33
N ASP A 332 35.54 -14.87 19.39
CA ASP A 332 36.82 -14.21 19.59
C ASP A 332 36.67 -12.70 19.30
N PHE A 333 36.88 -11.88 20.31
CA PHE A 333 36.76 -10.42 20.16
C PHE A 333 37.91 -9.80 19.37
N ASP A 334 38.98 -10.55 19.09
CA ASP A 334 40.07 -10.07 18.25
C ASP A 334 39.65 -9.97 16.77
N ASN A 335 38.61 -10.71 16.36
CA ASN A 335 37.99 -10.57 15.04
C ASN A 335 37.41 -9.16 14.78
N TRP A 336 37.10 -8.40 15.84
CA TRP A 336 36.66 -7.00 15.74
C TRP A 336 37.82 -6.00 15.62
N LYS A 337 39.07 -6.44 15.78
CA LYS A 337 40.27 -5.61 15.66
C LYS A 337 41.06 -5.88 14.38
N THR A 338 40.64 -6.87 13.59
CA THR A 338 41.36 -7.35 12.41
C THR A 338 41.57 -6.26 11.36
N GLU A 339 42.81 -6.16 10.87
CA GLU A 339 43.18 -5.34 9.72
C GLU A 339 42.74 -6.01 8.41
N PRO A 340 42.46 -5.25 7.33
CA PRO A 340 41.95 -5.82 6.09
C PRO A 340 43.01 -6.67 5.38
N THR A 341 42.85 -8.00 5.39
CA THR A 341 43.59 -8.88 4.48
C THR A 341 42.80 -9.05 3.19
N CYS A 342 43.19 -8.31 2.15
CA CYS A 342 42.63 -8.50 0.81
C CYS A 342 43.20 -9.78 0.19
N GLY A 343 42.37 -10.81 0.07
CA GLY A 343 42.55 -11.88 -0.92
C GLY A 343 41.58 -11.65 -2.08
N GLU A 344 42.03 -11.96 -3.30
CA GLU A 344 41.21 -11.94 -4.52
C GLU A 344 39.85 -12.62 -4.26
N CYS A 345 38.78 -11.84 -4.27
CA CYS A 345 37.43 -12.37 -4.10
C CYS A 345 36.92 -12.88 -5.45
N GLU A 346 37.04 -14.17 -5.71
CA GLU A 346 36.60 -14.81 -6.97
C GLU A 346 35.08 -14.76 -7.20
N ASP A 347 34.26 -14.44 -6.19
CA ASP A 347 32.79 -14.60 -6.26
C ASP A 347 31.98 -13.34 -5.84
N CYS A 348 32.55 -12.15 -6.05
CA CYS A 348 31.91 -10.86 -5.72
C CYS A 348 30.93 -10.35 -6.81
N SER A 349 29.95 -11.16 -7.23
CA SER A 349 28.88 -10.68 -8.11
C SER A 349 27.85 -9.79 -7.38
N VAL A 350 27.94 -9.67 -6.05
CA VAL A 350 27.00 -8.94 -5.18
C VAL A 350 27.60 -7.62 -4.65
N CYS A 351 28.93 -7.49 -4.68
CA CYS A 351 29.63 -6.32 -4.15
C CYS A 351 30.58 -5.82 -5.24
N GLU A 352 30.06 -4.96 -6.13
CA GLU A 352 30.77 -4.44 -7.32
C GLU A 352 32.05 -3.66 -6.95
N GLU A 353 32.19 -3.26 -5.69
CA GLU A 353 33.41 -2.71 -5.12
C GLU A 353 33.53 -3.13 -3.64
N CYS A 354 34.20 -4.26 -3.34
CA CYS A 354 34.73 -4.46 -1.98
C CYS A 354 35.84 -3.44 -1.75
N LYS A 355 35.48 -2.19 -1.42
CA LYS A 355 36.43 -1.22 -0.88
C LYS A 355 36.98 -1.83 0.40
N SER A 356 38.27 -2.12 0.42
CA SER A 356 38.99 -2.54 1.61
C SER A 356 38.74 -1.48 2.68
N GLY A 357 37.82 -1.77 3.60
CA GLY A 357 37.54 -0.85 4.70
C GLY A 357 38.76 -0.72 5.58
N ASP A 358 38.83 0.35 6.37
CA ASP A 358 40.01 0.75 7.15
C ASP A 358 40.33 -0.21 8.34
N GLY A 359 39.72 -1.40 8.38
CA GLY A 359 39.87 -2.40 9.44
C GLY A 359 39.15 -2.04 10.75
N GLY A 360 39.23 -2.95 11.73
CA GLY A 360 38.66 -2.76 13.06
C GLY A 360 37.12 -2.87 13.13
N PHE A 361 36.52 -2.24 14.14
CA PHE A 361 35.09 -2.39 14.43
C PHE A 361 34.18 -1.73 13.39
N MET A 362 34.63 -0.62 12.79
CA MET A 362 33.86 0.20 11.85
C MET A 362 34.64 0.41 10.55
N PRO A 363 34.88 -0.65 9.75
CA PRO A 363 35.74 -0.60 8.57
C PRO A 363 35.21 0.35 7.48
N TYR A 364 33.90 0.58 7.43
CA TYR A 364 33.24 1.44 6.45
C TYR A 364 32.81 2.81 7.00
N GLY A 365 33.29 3.17 8.20
CA GLY A 365 32.92 4.41 8.87
C GLY A 365 31.45 4.50 9.27
N ILE A 366 31.04 5.68 9.75
CA ILE A 366 29.65 5.97 10.16
C ILE A 366 28.70 5.86 8.96
N SER A 367 29.19 6.18 7.76
CA SER A 367 28.43 6.04 6.51
C SER A 367 28.02 4.59 6.26
N GLY A 368 28.91 3.63 6.53
CA GLY A 368 28.62 2.20 6.45
C GLY A 368 27.59 1.74 7.48
N ILE A 369 27.64 2.27 8.71
CA ILE A 369 26.64 1.97 9.75
C ILE A 369 25.25 2.42 9.32
N ILE A 370 25.11 3.65 8.81
CA ILE A 370 23.82 4.21 8.38
C ILE A 370 23.27 3.46 7.17
N THR A 371 24.11 3.18 6.17
CA THR A 371 23.73 2.40 4.98
C THR A 371 23.33 0.97 5.37
N GLY A 372 24.11 0.33 6.24
CA GLY A 372 23.79 -0.97 6.80
C GLY A 372 22.50 -0.96 7.61
N ALA A 373 22.20 0.10 8.37
CA ALA A 373 20.96 0.23 9.13
C ALA A 373 19.73 0.34 8.20
N ALA A 374 19.85 1.05 7.08
CA ALA A 374 18.82 1.12 6.05
C ALA A 374 18.50 -0.26 5.47
N THR A 375 19.54 -1.04 5.18
CA THR A 375 19.38 -2.43 4.71
C THR A 375 18.80 -3.30 5.83
N CYS A 376 19.36 -3.28 7.05
CA CYS A 376 18.88 -4.03 8.22
C CYS A 376 17.43 -3.72 8.59
N PHE A 377 16.90 -2.55 8.25
CA PHE A 377 15.49 -2.20 8.45
C PHE A 377 14.56 -3.25 7.81
N TYR A 378 14.94 -3.82 6.67
CA TYR A 378 14.20 -4.92 6.04
C TYR A 378 13.96 -6.10 7.00
N GLY A 379 14.94 -6.45 7.83
CA GLY A 379 14.79 -7.55 8.80
C GLY A 379 13.69 -7.31 9.83
N PHE A 380 13.28 -6.07 10.06
CA PHE A 380 12.21 -5.74 11.00
C PHE A 380 10.84 -5.55 10.32
N ILE A 381 10.76 -5.69 9.00
CA ILE A 381 9.49 -5.61 8.27
C ILE A 381 8.68 -6.89 8.52
N GLY A 382 7.36 -6.76 8.76
CA GLY A 382 6.46 -7.88 8.97
C GLY A 382 5.64 -7.82 10.26
N PHE A 383 5.96 -6.95 11.23
CA PHE A 383 5.15 -6.82 12.46
C PHE A 383 3.73 -6.30 12.16
N ASP A 384 3.56 -5.56 11.07
CA ASP A 384 2.33 -4.99 10.56
C ASP A 384 1.31 -6.07 10.13
N CYS A 385 1.77 -7.29 9.85
CA CYS A 385 0.90 -8.46 9.59
C CYS A 385 -0.09 -8.72 10.75
N VAL A 386 0.35 -8.43 11.98
CA VAL A 386 -0.45 -8.58 13.20
C VAL A 386 -1.61 -7.59 13.21
N ALA A 387 -1.38 -6.36 12.72
CA ALA A 387 -2.42 -5.36 12.61
C ALA A 387 -3.44 -5.70 11.51
N THR A 388 -2.99 -6.29 10.40
CA THR A 388 -3.86 -6.69 9.28
C THR A 388 -4.85 -7.81 9.65
N THR A 389 -4.49 -8.64 10.62
CA THR A 389 -5.28 -9.80 11.06
C THR A 389 -6.22 -9.50 12.24
N GLY A 390 -6.48 -8.22 12.50
CA GLY A 390 -7.28 -7.78 13.65
C GLY A 390 -8.72 -8.31 13.71
N GLU A 391 -9.36 -8.59 12.57
CA GLU A 391 -10.73 -9.18 12.56
C GLU A 391 -10.78 -10.63 12.99
N GLU A 392 -9.67 -11.37 12.85
CA GLU A 392 -9.57 -12.77 13.23
C GLU A 392 -9.07 -12.93 14.69
N ALA A 393 -8.67 -11.84 15.34
CA ALA A 393 -8.23 -11.84 16.73
C ALA A 393 -9.40 -11.90 17.71
N ARG A 394 -9.28 -12.70 18.78
CA ARG A 394 -10.31 -12.80 19.83
C ARG A 394 -10.53 -11.50 20.61
N ASN A 395 -9.45 -10.80 20.95
CA ASN A 395 -9.48 -9.53 21.69
C ASN A 395 -8.51 -8.53 21.04
N PRO A 396 -8.84 -7.96 19.87
CA PRO A 396 -7.90 -7.19 19.06
C PRO A 396 -7.36 -5.95 19.78
N GLN A 397 -8.19 -5.26 20.58
CA GLN A 397 -7.82 -4.00 21.23
C GLN A 397 -6.64 -4.14 22.21
N ARG A 398 -6.47 -5.32 22.82
CA ARG A 398 -5.33 -5.63 23.69
C ARG A 398 -4.31 -6.53 23.02
N SER A 399 -4.76 -7.49 22.21
CA SER A 399 -3.88 -8.50 21.64
C SER A 399 -2.93 -7.94 20.59
N ILE A 400 -3.41 -7.01 19.74
CA ILE A 400 -2.60 -6.42 18.67
C ILE A 400 -1.44 -5.60 19.25
N PRO A 401 -1.66 -4.65 20.19
CA PRO A 401 -0.55 -3.90 20.79
C PRO A 401 0.49 -4.79 21.48
N ILE A 402 0.03 -5.78 22.26
CA ILE A 402 0.94 -6.68 22.98
C ILE A 402 1.76 -7.50 21.99
N ALA A 403 1.12 -8.07 20.97
CA ALA A 403 1.81 -8.90 19.99
C ALA A 403 2.87 -8.11 19.21
N ILE A 404 2.58 -6.89 18.75
CA ILE A 404 3.54 -6.05 18.00
C ILE A 404 4.76 -5.70 18.85
N VAL A 405 4.56 -5.25 20.09
CA VAL A 405 5.67 -4.81 20.95
C VAL A 405 6.53 -6.00 21.38
N VAL A 406 5.88 -7.12 21.77
CA VAL A 406 6.59 -8.33 22.18
C VAL A 406 7.36 -8.95 21.01
N SER A 407 6.76 -9.05 19.82
CA SER A 407 7.43 -9.59 18.64
C SER A 407 8.66 -8.76 18.28
N LEU A 408 8.52 -7.44 18.18
CA LEU A 408 9.65 -6.55 17.85
C LEU A 408 10.78 -6.61 18.88
N THR A 409 10.45 -6.74 20.16
CA THR A 409 11.45 -6.86 21.23
C THR A 409 12.23 -8.17 21.13
N ILE A 410 11.55 -9.30 20.93
CA ILE A 410 12.20 -10.61 20.76
C ILE A 410 13.10 -10.60 19.52
N VAL A 411 12.59 -10.04 18.43
CA VAL A 411 13.29 -9.96 17.14
C VAL A 411 14.52 -9.05 17.24
N PHE A 412 14.46 -7.95 17.98
CA PHE A 412 15.63 -7.11 18.28
C PHE A 412 16.74 -7.91 18.96
N PHE A 413 16.43 -8.65 20.02
CA PHE A 413 17.45 -9.45 20.73
C PHE A 413 17.98 -10.59 19.87
N ALA A 414 17.14 -11.21 19.04
CA ALA A 414 17.56 -12.21 18.06
C ALA A 414 18.57 -11.62 17.06
N TYR A 415 18.23 -10.50 16.40
CA TYR A 415 19.10 -9.85 15.43
C TYR A 415 20.41 -9.35 16.02
N PHE A 416 20.31 -8.68 17.15
CA PHE A 416 21.48 -8.16 17.85
C PHE A 416 22.40 -9.30 18.31
N GLY A 417 21.84 -10.36 18.90
CA GLY A 417 22.63 -11.50 19.37
C GLY A 417 23.30 -12.26 18.23
N VAL A 418 22.55 -12.59 17.19
CA VAL A 418 23.06 -13.35 16.03
C VAL A 418 24.15 -12.56 15.28
N SER A 419 23.95 -11.26 15.06
CA SER A 419 24.96 -10.42 14.38
C SER A 419 26.23 -10.22 15.21
N THR A 420 26.10 -10.10 16.54
CA THR A 420 27.25 -10.06 17.46
C THR A 420 28.04 -11.36 17.34
N VAL A 421 27.37 -12.50 17.48
CA VAL A 421 28.03 -13.82 17.45
C VAL A 421 28.71 -14.05 16.09
N LEU A 422 28.00 -13.81 14.98
CA LEU A 422 28.55 -14.02 13.64
C LEU A 422 29.85 -13.25 13.41
N THR A 423 29.91 -11.97 13.82
CA THR A 423 31.09 -11.11 13.63
C THR A 423 32.21 -11.35 14.65
N THR A 424 31.90 -11.94 15.80
CA THR A 424 32.93 -12.39 16.76
C THR A 424 33.51 -13.76 16.41
N VAL A 425 32.78 -14.61 15.70
CA VAL A 425 33.26 -15.95 15.33
C VAL A 425 34.08 -15.90 14.05
N LEU A 426 33.63 -15.15 13.04
CA LEU A 426 34.34 -14.98 11.79
C LEU A 426 34.64 -13.50 11.50
N PRO A 427 35.84 -13.19 10.98
CA PRO A 427 36.14 -11.84 10.51
C PRO A 427 35.21 -11.45 9.36
N PHE A 428 34.90 -10.17 9.26
CA PHE A 428 33.84 -9.68 8.36
C PHE A 428 34.07 -10.00 6.87
N TYR A 429 35.33 -10.11 6.43
CA TYR A 429 35.70 -10.39 5.04
C TYR A 429 35.51 -11.88 4.64
N GLU A 430 35.60 -12.80 5.61
CA GLU A 430 35.47 -14.25 5.37
C GLU A 430 34.01 -14.74 5.42
N GLN A 431 33.07 -13.85 5.75
CA GLN A 431 31.66 -14.21 5.80
C GLN A 431 31.11 -14.55 4.41
N ASN A 432 30.12 -15.45 4.36
CA ASN A 432 29.34 -15.70 3.16
C ASN A 432 28.10 -14.79 3.13
N ALA A 433 27.88 -14.08 2.03
CA ALA A 433 26.76 -13.13 1.91
C ALA A 433 25.39 -13.81 1.75
N LYS A 434 25.35 -15.05 1.24
CA LYS A 434 24.11 -15.78 0.95
C LYS A 434 23.73 -16.76 2.07
N SER A 435 24.73 -17.43 2.64
CA SER A 435 24.56 -18.49 3.65
C SER A 435 25.54 -18.34 4.83
N PRO A 436 25.48 -17.24 5.61
CA PRO A 436 26.45 -16.93 6.65
C PRO A 436 26.55 -18.00 7.75
N PHE A 437 25.44 -18.54 8.24
CA PHE A 437 25.48 -19.49 9.36
C PHE A 437 25.94 -20.90 8.97
N PRO A 438 25.44 -21.51 7.87
CA PRO A 438 25.99 -22.78 7.41
C PRO A 438 27.49 -22.69 7.15
N HIS A 439 27.95 -21.60 6.53
CA HIS A 439 29.38 -21.33 6.30
C HIS A 439 30.16 -21.16 7.61
N MET A 440 29.61 -20.42 8.58
CA MET A 440 30.24 -20.23 9.89
C MET A 440 30.53 -21.56 10.59
N PHE A 441 29.56 -22.48 10.64
CA PHE A 441 29.78 -23.79 11.27
C PHE A 441 30.66 -24.73 10.44
N ASP A 442 30.71 -24.55 9.12
CA ASP A 442 31.64 -25.25 8.23
C ASP A 442 33.10 -24.90 8.56
N VAL A 443 33.40 -23.61 8.71
CA VAL A 443 34.74 -23.11 9.05
C VAL A 443 35.17 -23.55 10.46
N ILE A 444 34.22 -23.62 11.41
CA ILE A 444 34.49 -24.14 12.77
C ILE A 444 34.74 -25.67 12.75
N GLY A 445 34.32 -26.38 11.71
CA GLY A 445 34.37 -27.84 11.61
C GLY A 445 33.25 -28.56 12.37
N TRP A 446 32.11 -27.89 12.57
CA TRP A 446 30.93 -28.46 13.26
C TRP A 446 29.84 -28.84 12.24
N ASP A 447 30.08 -29.91 11.49
CA ASP A 447 29.18 -30.38 10.41
C ASP A 447 27.74 -30.64 10.88
N TRP A 448 27.56 -31.23 12.07
CA TRP A 448 26.23 -31.49 12.62
C TRP A 448 25.46 -30.19 12.89
N ALA A 449 26.16 -29.13 13.32
CA ALA A 449 25.57 -27.82 13.60
C ALA A 449 25.20 -27.11 12.30
N LYS A 450 26.04 -27.24 11.25
CA LYS A 450 25.72 -26.78 9.89
C LYS A 450 24.38 -27.34 9.40
N TRP A 451 24.18 -28.66 9.48
CA TRP A 451 22.90 -29.28 9.08
C TRP A 451 21.72 -28.82 9.92
N PHE A 452 21.89 -28.76 11.24
CA PHE A 452 20.85 -28.30 12.16
C PHE A 452 20.39 -26.87 11.84
N VAL A 453 21.34 -25.97 11.62
CA VAL A 453 21.04 -24.56 11.32
C VAL A 453 20.47 -24.39 9.92
N THR A 454 20.91 -25.15 8.92
CA THR A 454 20.34 -25.09 7.57
C THR A 454 18.88 -25.54 7.55
N VAL A 455 18.55 -26.66 8.19
CA VAL A 455 17.15 -27.13 8.31
C VAL A 455 16.32 -26.12 9.11
N GLY A 456 16.90 -25.56 10.16
CA GLY A 456 16.29 -24.49 10.93
C GLY A 456 16.00 -23.22 10.13
N ALA A 457 16.94 -22.79 9.30
CA ALA A 457 16.79 -21.63 8.42
C ALA A 457 15.69 -21.87 7.37
N ILE A 458 15.63 -23.07 6.77
CA ILE A 458 14.54 -23.46 5.87
C ILE A 458 13.19 -23.38 6.59
N SER A 459 13.09 -23.90 7.83
CA SER A 459 11.88 -23.79 8.65
C SER A 459 11.53 -22.32 8.96
N GLY A 460 12.50 -21.49 9.29
CA GLY A 460 12.30 -20.06 9.58
C GLY A 460 11.84 -19.26 8.36
N LEU A 461 12.41 -19.54 7.18
CA LEU A 461 11.97 -18.95 5.91
C LEU A 461 10.55 -19.41 5.54
N CYS A 462 10.18 -20.66 5.81
CA CYS A 462 8.79 -21.13 5.68
C CYS A 462 7.83 -20.39 6.63
N ALA A 463 8.23 -20.11 7.87
CA ALA A 463 7.45 -19.31 8.81
C ALA A 463 7.25 -17.89 8.28
N SER A 464 8.32 -17.26 7.79
CA SER A 464 8.28 -15.90 7.23
C SER A 464 7.40 -15.83 5.98
N LEU A 465 7.43 -16.86 5.13
CA LEU A 465 6.57 -16.97 3.96
C LEU A 465 5.08 -17.06 4.32
N LEU A 466 4.73 -17.91 5.30
CA LEU A 466 3.36 -17.95 5.81
C LEU A 466 2.97 -16.62 6.42
N GLY A 467 3.85 -16.00 7.21
CA GLY A 467 3.64 -14.70 7.82
C GLY A 467 3.38 -13.57 6.82
N SER A 468 4.05 -13.58 5.67
CA SER A 468 3.87 -12.56 4.61
C SER A 468 2.68 -12.85 3.69
N MET A 469 2.37 -14.12 3.41
CA MET A 469 1.24 -14.50 2.55
C MET A 469 -0.10 -14.56 3.30
N PHE A 470 -0.10 -14.75 4.62
CA PHE A 470 -1.33 -14.84 5.42
C PHE A 470 -2.19 -13.56 5.41
N PRO A 471 -1.63 -12.33 5.53
CA PRO A 471 -2.39 -11.08 5.52
C PRO A 471 -2.89 -10.68 4.13
N LEU A 472 -2.19 -11.08 3.07
CA LEU A 472 -2.42 -10.64 1.70
C LEU A 472 -3.88 -10.84 1.22
N PRO A 473 -4.52 -12.01 1.41
CA PRO A 473 -5.93 -12.20 1.07
C PRO A 473 -6.89 -11.26 1.81
N ARG A 474 -6.54 -10.82 3.03
CA ARG A 474 -7.38 -9.94 3.86
C ARG A 474 -7.37 -8.50 3.33
N VAL A 475 -6.20 -8.03 2.87
CA VAL A 475 -6.09 -6.71 2.22
C VAL A 475 -6.89 -6.70 0.92
N ILE A 476 -6.74 -7.74 0.09
CA ILE A 476 -7.49 -7.88 -1.17
C ILE A 476 -8.99 -7.94 -0.89
N TYR A 477 -9.42 -8.72 0.12
CA TYR A 477 -10.80 -8.79 0.56
C TYR A 477 -11.34 -7.42 1.00
N ALA A 478 -10.62 -6.69 1.85
CA ALA A 478 -11.03 -5.38 2.31
C ALA A 478 -11.23 -4.40 1.15
N MET A 479 -10.27 -4.31 0.21
CA MET A 479 -10.37 -3.42 -0.95
C MET A 479 -11.46 -3.84 -1.94
N ALA A 480 -11.62 -5.14 -2.19
CA ALA A 480 -12.64 -5.67 -3.08
C ALA A 480 -14.05 -5.51 -2.49
N SER A 481 -14.19 -5.67 -1.16
CA SER A 481 -15.43 -5.46 -0.43
C SER A 481 -15.89 -4.00 -0.51
N ASP A 482 -14.95 -3.04 -0.53
CA ASP A 482 -15.23 -1.61 -0.72
C ASP A 482 -15.48 -1.21 -2.19
N GLY A 483 -15.25 -2.13 -3.13
CA GLY A 483 -15.43 -1.92 -4.57
C GLY A 483 -14.31 -1.11 -5.24
N LEU A 484 -13.18 -0.93 -4.56
CA LEU A 484 -12.01 -0.22 -5.11
C LEU A 484 -11.17 -1.11 -6.03
N VAL A 485 -11.26 -2.42 -5.83
CA VAL A 485 -10.60 -3.46 -6.63
C VAL A 485 -11.66 -4.47 -7.09
N PHE A 486 -11.37 -5.27 -8.12
CA PHE A 486 -12.33 -6.19 -8.73
C PHE A 486 -13.05 -7.07 -7.69
N ARG A 487 -14.39 -6.97 -7.65
CA ARG A 487 -15.24 -7.65 -6.66
C ARG A 487 -15.04 -9.17 -6.59
N TRP A 488 -14.72 -9.82 -7.72
CA TRP A 488 -14.53 -11.28 -7.77
C TRP A 488 -13.36 -11.78 -6.92
N MET A 489 -12.35 -10.94 -6.65
CA MET A 489 -11.21 -11.30 -5.78
C MET A 489 -11.58 -11.32 -4.30
N GLY A 490 -12.67 -10.64 -3.91
CA GLY A 490 -13.17 -10.60 -2.54
C GLY A 490 -14.26 -11.64 -2.22
N ASN A 491 -14.60 -12.52 -3.16
CA ASN A 491 -15.63 -13.54 -2.92
C ASN A 491 -15.13 -14.59 -1.91
N ILE A 492 -15.81 -14.68 -0.76
CA ILE A 492 -15.50 -15.64 0.31
C ILE A 492 -16.12 -17.00 -0.01
N SER A 493 -15.35 -18.07 0.22
CA SER A 493 -15.86 -19.45 0.15
C SER A 493 -16.69 -19.81 1.40
N SER A 494 -17.85 -20.42 1.21
CA SER A 494 -18.74 -20.85 2.31
C SER A 494 -18.11 -21.88 3.23
N ARG A 495 -17.23 -22.75 2.71
CA ARG A 495 -16.59 -23.84 3.47
C ARG A 495 -15.40 -23.36 4.31
N PHE A 496 -14.55 -22.52 3.73
CA PHE A 496 -13.27 -22.14 4.34
C PHE A 496 -13.26 -20.73 4.93
N GLN A 497 -14.28 -19.91 4.64
CA GLN A 497 -14.37 -18.50 5.07
C GLN A 497 -13.16 -17.66 4.65
N THR A 498 -12.51 -18.04 3.53
CA THR A 498 -11.35 -17.38 2.95
C THR A 498 -11.63 -16.95 1.49
N PRO A 499 -11.02 -15.85 1.01
CA PRO A 499 -11.15 -15.41 -0.38
C PRO A 499 -10.17 -16.20 -1.28
N ILE A 500 -10.61 -17.36 -1.75
CA ILE A 500 -9.78 -18.32 -2.52
C ILE A 500 -9.22 -17.66 -3.78
N MET A 501 -10.06 -16.96 -4.56
CA MET A 501 -9.63 -16.37 -5.83
C MET A 501 -8.58 -15.28 -5.64
N GLY A 502 -8.73 -14.43 -4.62
CA GLY A 502 -7.72 -13.43 -4.27
C GLY A 502 -6.42 -14.06 -3.76
N THR A 503 -6.51 -15.18 -3.04
CA THR A 503 -5.33 -15.91 -2.53
C THR A 503 -4.52 -16.54 -3.66
N LEU A 504 -5.20 -17.22 -4.59
CA LEU A 504 -4.55 -17.91 -5.72
C LEU A 504 -3.99 -16.92 -6.75
N SER A 505 -4.71 -15.83 -7.06
CA SER A 505 -4.21 -14.82 -8.00
C SER A 505 -2.97 -14.09 -7.46
N ALA A 506 -2.98 -13.76 -6.16
CA ALA A 506 -1.84 -13.11 -5.53
C ALA A 506 -0.65 -14.06 -5.33
N GLY A 507 -0.90 -15.34 -5.04
CA GLY A 507 0.13 -16.39 -5.01
C GLY A 507 0.77 -16.62 -6.38
N LEU A 508 -0.02 -16.63 -7.45
CA LEU A 508 0.50 -16.71 -8.83
C LEU A 508 1.37 -15.50 -9.16
N LEU A 509 0.91 -14.28 -8.85
CA LEU A 509 1.70 -13.07 -9.06
C LEU A 509 3.03 -13.11 -8.28
N THR A 510 2.98 -13.55 -7.03
CA THR A 510 4.17 -13.75 -6.17
C THR A 510 5.15 -14.73 -6.81
N GLY A 511 4.67 -15.88 -7.30
CA GLY A 511 5.50 -16.89 -7.94
C GLY A 511 6.16 -16.39 -9.24
N ILE A 512 5.43 -15.60 -10.03
CA ILE A 512 5.97 -14.97 -11.25
C ILE A 512 7.09 -13.99 -10.90
N LEU A 513 6.90 -13.13 -9.89
CA LEU A 513 7.94 -12.20 -9.46
C LEU A 513 9.16 -12.92 -8.91
N ALA A 514 8.96 -13.99 -8.11
CA ALA A 514 10.04 -14.82 -7.62
C ALA A 514 10.81 -15.48 -8.78
N THR A 515 10.14 -15.89 -9.85
CA THR A 515 10.81 -16.50 -11.02
C THR A 515 11.71 -15.50 -11.76
N ILE A 516 11.28 -14.24 -11.87
CA ILE A 516 11.91 -13.24 -12.75
C ILE A 516 13.02 -12.45 -12.02
N PHE A 517 12.80 -12.11 -10.75
CA PHE A 517 13.68 -11.21 -10.01
C PHE A 517 14.61 -11.96 -9.06
N GLU A 518 15.77 -11.36 -8.79
CA GLU A 518 16.69 -11.78 -7.74
C GLU A 518 16.31 -11.18 -6.38
N LEU A 519 16.89 -11.69 -5.30
CA LEU A 519 16.56 -11.34 -3.92
C LEU A 519 16.71 -9.83 -3.63
N GLU A 520 17.85 -9.23 -3.94
CA GLU A 520 18.16 -7.83 -3.65
C GLU A 520 17.17 -6.84 -4.30
N PRO A 521 16.88 -6.92 -5.61
CA PRO A 521 15.89 -6.06 -6.23
C PRO A 521 14.47 -6.20 -5.65
N LEU A 522 14.10 -7.39 -5.13
CA LEU A 522 12.83 -7.60 -4.41
C LEU A 522 12.85 -6.92 -3.03
N VAL A 523 13.92 -7.12 -2.25
CA VAL A 523 14.11 -6.52 -0.92
C VAL A 523 14.05 -4.99 -0.99
N ASN A 524 14.78 -4.37 -1.91
CA ASN A 524 14.80 -2.92 -2.07
C ASN A 524 13.41 -2.35 -2.43
N MET A 525 12.67 -3.06 -3.30
CA MET A 525 11.32 -2.67 -3.72
C MET A 525 10.26 -2.85 -2.61
N MET A 526 10.43 -3.85 -1.73
CA MET A 526 9.59 -4.01 -0.55
C MET A 526 9.82 -2.88 0.46
N SER A 527 11.08 -2.51 0.70
CA SER A 527 11.45 -1.47 1.67
C SER A 527 10.82 -0.12 1.36
N ILE A 528 10.84 0.34 0.10
CA ILE A 528 10.17 1.61 -0.29
C ILE A 528 8.67 1.60 0.02
N CYS A 529 7.98 0.49 -0.28
CA CYS A 529 6.55 0.36 -0.02
C CYS A 529 6.26 0.44 1.48
N THR A 530 7.03 -0.30 2.27
CA THR A 530 6.86 -0.39 3.72
C THR A 530 7.14 0.95 4.40
N LEU A 531 8.24 1.63 4.04
CA LEU A 531 8.62 2.94 4.59
C LEU A 531 7.56 4.01 4.29
N LEU A 532 7.00 3.99 3.08
CA LEU A 532 5.87 4.84 2.72
C LEU A 532 4.64 4.52 3.58
N THR A 533 4.31 3.23 3.73
CA THR A 533 3.18 2.77 4.53
C THR A 533 3.33 3.24 5.99
N TYR A 534 4.51 3.08 6.58
CA TYR A 534 4.77 3.43 7.98
C TYR A 534 4.72 4.94 8.21
N SER A 535 5.23 5.73 7.27
CA SER A 535 5.15 7.20 7.31
C SER A 535 3.70 7.68 7.29
N ILE A 536 2.86 7.06 6.46
CA ILE A 536 1.44 7.42 6.35
C ILE A 536 0.67 6.99 7.60
N VAL A 537 0.92 5.80 8.15
CA VAL A 537 0.28 5.37 9.41
C VAL A 537 0.66 6.29 10.57
N ALA A 538 1.94 6.66 10.71
CA ALA A 538 2.37 7.62 11.73
C ALA A 538 1.69 8.99 11.56
N SER A 539 1.53 9.46 10.30
CA SER A 539 0.79 10.69 9.98
C SER A 539 -0.70 10.57 10.35
N CYS A 540 -1.31 9.42 10.08
CA CYS A 540 -2.70 9.14 10.46
C CYS A 540 -2.89 9.17 11.99
N VAL A 541 -1.91 8.70 12.78
CA VAL A 541 -1.98 8.70 14.26
C VAL A 541 -2.01 10.14 14.74
N LEU A 542 -1.11 10.98 14.20
CA LEU A 542 -1.10 12.41 14.49
C LEU A 542 -2.43 13.05 14.15
N ILE A 543 -3.00 12.83 12.96
CA ILE A 543 -4.28 13.44 12.57
C ILE A 543 -5.43 12.99 13.49
N LEU A 544 -5.51 11.71 13.81
CA LEU A 544 -6.59 11.14 14.63
C LEU A 544 -6.52 11.52 16.11
N ARG A 545 -5.33 11.82 16.63
CA ARG A 545 -5.16 12.19 18.03
C ARG A 545 -5.83 13.54 18.34
N TYR A 546 -5.84 14.43 17.36
CA TYR A 546 -6.40 15.79 17.44
C TYR A 546 -7.71 15.96 16.66
N GLU A 547 -8.36 14.84 16.32
CA GLU A 547 -9.70 14.84 15.71
C GLU A 547 -10.75 15.42 16.68
N GLU A 548 -11.83 15.97 16.14
CA GLU A 548 -12.90 16.62 16.88
C GLU A 548 -13.52 15.70 17.95
N SER A 549 -13.62 16.19 19.18
CA SER A 549 -14.22 15.43 20.29
C SER A 549 -15.73 15.35 20.12
N LYS A 550 -16.30 14.14 20.20
CA LYS A 550 -17.76 13.90 20.15
C LYS A 550 -18.54 14.71 21.20
N ALA A 551 -17.89 15.12 22.29
CA ALA A 551 -18.48 15.96 23.32
C ALA A 551 -18.72 17.41 22.85
N TYR A 552 -17.91 17.90 21.90
CA TYR A 552 -18.04 19.25 21.34
C TYR A 552 -19.05 19.32 20.19
N GLU A 553 -19.19 18.25 19.42
CA GLU A 553 -20.16 18.14 18.30
C GLU A 553 -21.60 18.47 18.74
N LYS A 554 -21.97 18.12 19.98
CA LYS A 554 -23.28 18.43 20.57
C LYS A 554 -23.52 19.91 20.91
N LYS A 555 -22.48 20.75 20.93
CA LYS A 555 -22.58 22.14 21.44
C LYS A 555 -22.85 23.21 20.38
N GLY A 556 -22.92 22.86 19.09
CA GLY A 556 -23.29 23.77 18.00
C GLY A 556 -22.31 24.93 17.81
N ASP A 557 -21.36 24.82 16.86
CA ASP A 557 -20.23 25.74 16.79
C ASP A 557 -20.51 27.03 15.99
N HIS A 558 -20.28 28.18 16.65
CA HIS A 558 -20.13 29.51 16.04
C HIS A 558 -18.74 30.07 16.38
N ASN A 559 -17.68 29.38 15.97
CA ASN A 559 -16.32 29.90 16.08
C ASN A 559 -16.02 30.88 14.92
N PRO A 560 -15.67 32.16 15.21
CA PRO A 560 -15.27 33.10 14.16
C PRO A 560 -13.91 32.68 13.57
N ARG A 561 -13.88 32.35 12.28
CA ARG A 561 -12.66 32.01 11.52
C ARG A 561 -11.79 33.24 11.21
N THR A 562 -11.46 34.04 12.20
CA THR A 562 -10.59 35.21 12.03
C THR A 562 -9.12 34.78 12.08
N PHE A 563 -8.26 35.38 11.24
CA PHE A 563 -6.82 35.08 11.21
C PHE A 563 -6.16 35.19 12.60
N ILE A 564 -6.54 36.22 13.37
CA ILE A 564 -6.06 36.44 14.74
C ILE A 564 -6.42 35.26 15.66
N PHE A 565 -7.61 34.68 15.49
CA PHE A 565 -8.05 33.53 16.28
C PHE A 565 -7.20 32.28 15.95
N ILE A 566 -6.93 32.04 14.66
CA ILE A 566 -6.07 30.95 14.20
C ILE A 566 -4.63 31.12 14.71
N ALA A 567 -4.08 32.33 14.62
CA ALA A 567 -2.73 32.64 15.11
C ALA A 567 -2.61 32.46 16.64
N LYS A 568 -3.62 32.92 17.40
CA LYS A 568 -3.69 32.68 18.85
C LYS A 568 -3.83 31.19 19.18
N GLN A 569 -4.55 30.44 18.36
CA GLN A 569 -4.74 29.00 18.55
C GLN A 569 -3.46 28.19 18.29
N LEU A 570 -2.62 28.58 17.33
CA LEU A 570 -1.32 27.95 17.09
C LEU A 570 -0.41 27.93 18.33
N ILE A 571 -0.49 28.97 19.17
CA ILE A 571 0.34 29.15 20.37
C ILE A 571 -0.46 28.81 21.66
N ARG A 572 -1.58 28.09 21.55
CA ARG A 572 -2.45 27.74 22.70
C ARG A 572 -2.99 28.94 23.51
N ALA A 573 -3.00 30.14 22.95
CA ALA A 573 -3.39 31.35 23.66
C ALA A 573 -4.92 31.41 23.93
N ASN A 574 -5.73 30.67 23.17
CA ASN A 574 -7.18 30.62 23.34
C ASN A 574 -7.65 29.72 24.50
N LYS A 575 -6.74 29.01 25.20
CA LYS A 575 -7.04 28.12 26.35
C LYS A 575 -8.22 27.16 26.12
N LEU A 576 -8.30 26.58 24.92
CA LEU A 576 -9.30 25.54 24.60
C LEU A 576 -8.87 24.21 25.23
N ASN A 577 -9.82 23.56 25.92
CA ASN A 577 -9.58 22.27 26.59
C ASN A 577 -9.98 21.05 25.74
N HIS A 578 -10.76 21.24 24.68
CA HIS A 578 -11.24 20.17 23.80
C HIS A 578 -10.85 20.46 22.34
N SER A 579 -10.68 19.40 21.56
CA SER A 579 -10.46 19.50 20.11
C SER A 579 -11.72 19.96 19.39
N THR A 580 -11.56 20.93 18.50
CA THR A 580 -12.63 21.47 17.64
C THR A 580 -12.34 21.13 16.17
N LYS A 581 -13.31 21.30 15.28
CA LYS A 581 -13.08 21.14 13.83
C LYS A 581 -11.89 21.96 13.31
N LEU A 582 -11.66 23.16 13.86
CA LEU A 582 -10.53 24.02 13.49
C LEU A 582 -9.19 23.45 13.99
N THR A 583 -9.12 22.87 15.19
CA THR A 583 -7.87 22.21 15.67
C THR A 583 -7.49 21.07 14.74
N SER A 584 -8.45 20.23 14.36
CA SER A 584 -8.22 19.10 13.45
C SER A 584 -7.70 19.56 12.08
N GLN A 585 -8.25 20.65 11.52
CA GLN A 585 -7.78 21.23 10.26
C GLN A 585 -6.37 21.81 10.37
N ILE A 586 -6.06 22.53 11.45
CA ILE A 586 -4.72 23.10 11.71
C ILE A 586 -3.69 21.97 11.83
N VAL A 587 -3.98 20.94 12.64
CA VAL A 587 -3.07 19.80 12.81
C VAL A 587 -2.85 19.05 11.50
N THR A 588 -3.91 18.82 10.72
CA THR A 588 -3.79 18.18 9.40
C THR A 588 -2.86 18.99 8.48
N ALA A 589 -3.00 20.32 8.45
CA ALA A 589 -2.12 21.19 7.67
C ALA A 589 -0.67 21.15 8.18
N LEU A 590 -0.46 21.19 9.49
CA LEU A 590 0.87 21.11 10.11
C LEU A 590 1.56 19.77 9.84
N VAL A 591 0.84 18.65 9.88
CA VAL A 591 1.36 17.32 9.54
C VAL A 591 1.77 17.27 8.06
N CYS A 592 0.95 17.82 7.15
CA CYS A 592 1.33 17.92 5.74
C CYS A 592 2.59 18.77 5.55
N CYS A 593 2.70 19.93 6.21
CA CYS A 593 3.91 20.76 6.17
C CYS A 593 5.12 20.02 6.74
N TYR A 594 4.95 19.28 7.83
CA TYR A 594 6.01 18.48 8.45
C TYR A 594 6.56 17.43 7.47
N VAL A 595 5.68 16.67 6.80
CA VAL A 595 6.08 15.69 5.77
C VAL A 595 6.86 16.36 4.64
N VAL A 596 6.42 17.53 4.16
CA VAL A 596 7.15 18.29 3.13
C VAL A 596 8.53 18.71 3.62
N PHE A 597 8.66 19.21 4.85
CA PHE A 597 9.97 19.56 5.41
C PHE A 597 10.87 18.34 5.61
N CYS A 598 10.32 17.18 5.99
CA CYS A 598 11.08 15.92 6.05
C CYS A 598 11.61 15.53 4.66
N ILE A 599 10.79 15.65 3.61
CA ILE A 599 11.22 15.38 2.23
C ILE A 599 12.32 16.36 1.81
N CYS A 600 12.17 17.66 2.09
CA CYS A 600 13.20 18.65 1.79
C CYS A 600 14.52 18.35 2.52
N MET A 601 14.44 17.97 3.80
CA MET A 601 15.62 17.58 4.59
C MET A 601 16.27 16.32 4.06
N ALA A 602 15.49 15.30 3.71
CA ALA A 602 16.01 14.05 3.14
C ALA A 602 16.70 14.29 1.80
N VAL A 603 16.10 15.06 0.89
CA VAL A 603 16.71 15.44 -0.40
C VAL A 603 18.01 16.21 -0.20
N LEU A 604 18.04 17.15 0.77
CA LEU A 604 19.25 17.92 1.08
C LEU A 604 20.38 17.00 1.57
N LEU A 605 20.07 16.08 2.48
CA LEU A 605 21.03 15.14 3.05
C LEU A 605 21.58 14.16 2.01
N THR A 606 20.73 13.61 1.14
CA THR A 606 21.16 12.61 0.16
C THR A 606 21.83 13.22 -1.07
N SER A 607 21.37 14.38 -1.54
CA SER A 607 21.91 15.01 -2.76
C SER A 607 23.21 15.79 -2.52
N TYR A 608 23.43 16.30 -1.32
CA TYR A 608 24.56 17.20 -1.01
C TYR A 608 25.44 16.67 0.14
N MET A 609 25.47 15.36 0.39
CA MET A 609 26.21 14.76 1.49
C MET A 609 27.71 15.13 1.48
N THR A 610 28.35 15.12 0.30
CA THR A 610 29.76 15.47 0.14
C THR A 610 30.03 16.94 0.50
N GLU A 611 29.13 17.84 0.11
CA GLU A 611 29.25 19.27 0.36
C GLU A 611 29.00 19.65 1.82
N ILE A 612 28.11 18.93 2.48
CA ILE A 612 27.88 19.03 3.93
C ILE A 612 29.10 18.52 4.69
N SER A 613 29.66 17.38 4.29
CA SER A 613 30.89 16.84 4.90
C SER A 613 32.12 17.72 4.67
N ALA A 614 32.16 18.45 3.56
CA ALA A 614 33.21 19.43 3.26
C ALA A 614 33.07 20.73 4.05
N GLY A 615 32.03 20.88 4.88
CA GLY A 615 31.87 22.04 5.77
C GLY A 615 31.32 23.30 5.09
N LYS A 616 30.69 23.20 3.90
CA LYS A 616 30.15 24.39 3.21
C LYS A 616 29.01 25.03 4.01
N ALA A 617 29.23 26.27 4.46
CA ALA A 617 28.33 26.97 5.39
C ALA A 617 26.89 27.14 4.87
N SER A 618 26.69 27.30 3.56
CA SER A 618 25.35 27.47 2.97
C SER A 618 24.45 26.24 3.16
N PHE A 619 24.99 25.05 2.91
CA PHE A 619 24.25 23.79 3.06
C PHE A 619 24.00 23.45 4.53
N ILE A 620 24.97 23.74 5.41
CA ILE A 620 24.81 23.58 6.85
C ILE A 620 23.74 24.55 7.39
N ALA A 621 23.75 25.82 6.96
CA ALA A 621 22.73 26.78 7.35
C ALA A 621 21.33 26.34 6.90
N LEU A 622 21.19 25.83 5.67
CA LEU A 622 19.92 25.30 5.16
C LEU A 622 19.45 24.08 5.97
N LEU A 623 20.36 23.17 6.33
CA LEU A 623 20.06 22.02 7.18
C LEU A 623 19.55 22.44 8.56
N VAL A 624 20.20 23.44 9.18
CA VAL A 624 19.78 23.98 10.47
C VAL A 624 18.42 24.67 10.38
N ILE A 625 18.16 25.44 9.32
CA ILE A 625 16.85 26.07 9.07
C ILE A 625 15.75 25.01 8.96
N LEU A 626 15.98 23.94 8.19
CA LEU A 626 15.03 22.84 8.06
C LEU A 626 14.81 22.10 9.39
N ALA A 627 15.87 21.86 10.15
CA ALA A 627 15.76 21.25 11.48
C ALA A 627 14.92 22.11 12.44
N ILE A 628 15.10 23.43 12.43
CA ILE A 628 14.28 24.37 13.20
C ILE A 628 12.82 24.37 12.70
N ALA A 629 12.59 24.34 11.39
CA ALA A 629 11.24 24.25 10.81
C ALA A 629 10.52 22.95 11.23
N LEU A 630 11.22 21.83 11.29
CA LEU A 630 10.69 20.55 11.78
C LEU A 630 10.39 20.59 13.28
N ALA A 631 11.29 21.14 14.08
CA ALA A 631 11.09 21.28 15.53
C ALA A 631 9.91 22.22 15.86
N THR A 632 9.79 23.34 15.15
CA THR A 632 8.71 24.32 15.35
C THR A 632 7.35 23.77 14.95
N THR A 633 7.26 23.05 13.82
CA THR A 633 6.00 22.40 13.40
C THR A 633 5.54 21.34 14.40
N LEU A 634 6.44 20.49 14.93
CA LEU A 634 6.11 19.56 16.01
C LEU A 634 5.70 20.29 17.30
N GLY A 635 6.37 21.39 17.65
CA GLY A 635 5.99 22.24 18.79
C GLY A 635 4.58 22.80 18.65
N PHE A 636 4.19 23.27 17.46
CA PHE A 636 2.83 23.75 17.22
C PHE A 636 1.77 22.64 17.30
N ILE A 637 2.10 21.42 16.86
CA ILE A 637 1.21 20.25 17.04
C ILE A 637 1.06 19.93 18.53
N TYR A 638 2.16 19.94 19.29
CA TYR A 638 2.16 19.67 20.73
C TYR A 638 1.27 20.64 21.52
N PHE A 639 1.19 21.91 21.09
CA PHE A 639 0.35 22.91 21.73
C PHE A 639 -1.16 22.76 21.49
N GLN A 640 -1.59 21.95 20.52
CA GLN A 640 -3.02 21.75 20.24
C GLN A 640 -3.70 20.86 21.30
N PRO A 641 -5.00 21.03 21.57
CA PRO A 641 -5.75 20.17 22.49
C PRO A 641 -6.01 18.80 21.88
N VAL A 642 -5.77 17.75 22.67
CA VAL A 642 -5.94 16.34 22.30
C VAL A 642 -7.40 15.90 22.48
N SER A 643 -7.86 14.93 21.68
CA SER A 643 -9.20 14.35 21.82
C SER A 643 -9.37 13.54 23.11
N ASP A 644 -10.57 13.56 23.70
CA ASP A 644 -10.90 12.84 24.95
C ASP A 644 -11.15 11.32 24.78
N THR A 645 -10.73 10.74 23.65
CA THR A 645 -11.03 9.35 23.33
C THR A 645 -10.18 8.39 24.18
N LYS A 646 -10.83 7.55 24.99
CA LYS A 646 -10.15 6.51 25.79
C LYS A 646 -9.76 5.34 24.89
N LEU A 647 -8.46 5.10 24.76
CA LEU A 647 -7.90 4.00 23.96
C LEU A 647 -7.32 2.91 24.88
N SER A 648 -7.37 1.65 24.45
CA SER A 648 -6.75 0.54 25.21
C SER A 648 -5.22 0.61 25.19
N PHE A 649 -4.65 1.24 24.15
CA PHE A 649 -3.23 1.51 24.02
C PHE A 649 -3.05 2.88 23.34
N SER A 650 -2.02 3.63 23.73
CA SER A 650 -1.68 4.92 23.14
C SER A 650 -0.17 5.05 23.05
N VAL A 651 0.30 5.58 21.93
CA VAL A 651 1.70 5.90 21.71
C VAL A 651 2.16 6.95 22.73
N PRO A 652 3.28 6.73 23.43
CA PRO A 652 3.84 7.73 24.33
C PRO A 652 4.47 8.89 23.54
N LEU A 653 4.61 10.05 24.18
CA LEU A 653 5.35 11.21 23.63
C LEU A 653 4.83 11.74 22.28
N VAL A 654 3.52 11.63 22.01
CA VAL A 654 2.90 12.30 20.85
C VAL A 654 2.99 13.82 21.04
N PRO A 655 3.44 14.61 20.04
CA PRO A 655 3.65 14.25 18.62
C PRO A 655 5.07 13.84 18.24
N PHE A 656 6.03 13.86 19.16
CA PHE A 656 7.47 13.66 18.87
C PHE A 656 7.79 12.27 18.35
N LEU A 657 7.21 11.21 18.93
CA LEU A 657 7.50 9.84 18.53
C LEU A 657 7.00 9.53 17.11
N PRO A 658 5.73 9.78 16.74
CA PRO A 658 5.30 9.64 15.35
C PRO A 658 6.05 10.58 14.38
N GLY A 659 6.39 11.79 14.81
CA GLY A 659 7.20 12.73 14.00
C GLY A 659 8.59 12.17 13.67
N LEU A 660 9.29 11.62 14.66
CA LEU A 660 10.59 10.99 14.47
C LEU A 660 10.50 9.75 13.57
N SER A 661 9.43 8.96 13.70
CA SER A 661 9.17 7.82 12.79
C SER A 661 9.03 8.28 11.34
N ILE A 662 8.24 9.32 11.08
CA ILE A 662 8.08 9.91 9.73
C ILE A 662 9.43 10.39 9.19
N LEU A 663 10.22 11.10 10.00
CA LEU A 663 11.53 11.61 9.59
C LEU A 663 12.49 10.49 9.20
N ILE A 664 12.63 9.46 10.04
CA ILE A 664 13.51 8.32 9.77
C ILE A 664 13.05 7.57 8.52
N ASN A 665 11.76 7.27 8.41
CA ASN A 665 11.23 6.51 7.27
C ASN A 665 11.42 7.25 5.95
N ILE A 666 11.16 8.56 5.92
CA ILE A 666 11.37 9.39 4.72
C ILE A 666 12.86 9.43 4.39
N TYR A 667 13.75 9.64 5.37
CA TYR A 667 15.19 9.65 5.11
C TYR A 667 15.67 8.32 4.48
N LEU A 668 15.30 7.17 5.07
CA LEU A 668 15.66 5.84 4.55
C LEU A 668 15.06 5.58 3.17
N MET A 669 13.90 6.14 2.86
CA MET A 669 13.28 6.00 1.54
C MET A 669 14.12 6.69 0.44
N PHE A 670 14.78 7.80 0.77
CA PHE A 670 15.65 8.54 -0.16
C PHE A 670 17.06 7.94 -0.32
N THR A 671 17.47 7.02 0.55
CA THR A 671 18.76 6.30 0.42
C THR A 671 18.68 5.10 -0.51
N LEU A 672 17.49 4.71 -0.98
CA LEU A 672 17.28 3.60 -1.90
C LEU A 672 17.67 3.94 -3.35
N ASP A 673 18.07 2.92 -4.11
CA ASP A 673 18.51 3.07 -5.49
C ASP A 673 17.41 3.60 -6.45
N LYS A 674 17.82 4.31 -7.50
CA LYS A 674 16.94 4.90 -8.53
C LYS A 674 16.13 3.84 -9.27
N ASN A 675 16.68 2.65 -9.50
CA ASN A 675 15.96 1.56 -10.16
C ASN A 675 14.73 1.12 -9.35
N THR A 676 14.84 1.15 -8.02
CA THR A 676 13.74 0.85 -7.10
C THR A 676 12.57 1.82 -7.29
N TRP A 677 12.86 3.12 -7.42
CA TRP A 677 11.86 4.15 -7.66
C TRP A 677 11.14 3.99 -9.00
N ILE A 678 11.86 3.60 -10.05
CA ILE A 678 11.27 3.35 -11.37
C ILE A 678 10.26 2.21 -11.29
N ARG A 679 10.62 1.08 -10.67
CA ARG A 679 9.72 -0.08 -10.53
C ARG A 679 8.50 0.25 -9.69
N PHE A 680 8.69 0.98 -8.58
CA PHE A 680 7.60 1.45 -7.75
C PHE A 680 6.65 2.37 -8.55
N ALA A 681 7.18 3.31 -9.34
CA ALA A 681 6.37 4.19 -10.17
C ALA A 681 5.56 3.43 -11.23
N VAL A 682 6.13 2.41 -11.87
CA VAL A 682 5.42 1.53 -12.80
C VAL A 682 4.26 0.82 -12.12
N TRP A 683 4.48 0.25 -10.92
CA TRP A 683 3.41 -0.39 -10.17
C TRP A 683 2.30 0.60 -9.76
N MET A 684 2.67 1.79 -9.32
CA MET A 684 1.71 2.84 -8.98
C MET A 684 0.88 3.29 -10.20
N ALA A 685 1.49 3.34 -11.39
CA ALA A 685 0.77 3.65 -12.62
C ALA A 685 -0.30 2.60 -12.95
N ILE A 686 -0.02 1.31 -12.74
CA ILE A 686 -1.00 0.22 -12.91
C ILE A 686 -2.17 0.40 -11.93
N GLY A 687 -1.88 0.64 -10.65
CA GLY A 687 -2.91 0.84 -9.64
C GLY A 687 -3.78 2.06 -9.92
N LEU A 688 -3.16 3.19 -10.25
CA LEU A 688 -3.90 4.41 -10.60
C LEU A 688 -4.83 4.17 -11.80
N THR A 689 -4.37 3.42 -12.80
CA THR A 689 -5.21 3.03 -13.95
C THR A 689 -6.43 2.23 -13.45
N ILE A 690 -6.24 1.21 -12.61
CA ILE A 690 -7.36 0.43 -12.05
C ILE A 690 -8.31 1.33 -11.24
N TYR A 691 -7.81 2.27 -10.45
CA TYR A 691 -8.64 3.16 -9.66
C TYR A 691 -9.48 4.12 -10.51
N PHE A 692 -8.88 4.77 -11.52
CA PHE A 692 -9.58 5.73 -12.37
C PHE A 692 -10.62 5.06 -13.28
N PHE A 693 -10.32 3.87 -13.81
CA PHE A 693 -11.21 3.16 -14.73
C PHE A 693 -12.25 2.28 -14.00
N TYR A 694 -11.93 1.71 -12.84
CA TYR A 694 -12.80 0.78 -12.12
C TYR A 694 -13.20 1.29 -10.72
N GLY A 695 -12.23 1.52 -9.84
CA GLY A 695 -12.45 1.71 -8.40
C GLY A 695 -13.33 2.93 -8.06
N MET A 696 -13.08 4.07 -8.69
CA MET A 696 -13.86 5.30 -8.47
C MET A 696 -15.34 5.15 -8.82
N TRP A 697 -15.64 4.27 -9.78
CA TRP A 697 -17.01 4.05 -10.27
C TRP A 697 -17.76 3.02 -9.43
N HIS A 698 -17.05 2.01 -8.92
CA HIS A 698 -17.61 0.88 -8.17
C HIS A 698 -17.53 1.01 -6.64
N SER A 699 -16.93 2.08 -6.12
CA SER A 699 -16.88 2.40 -4.69
C SER A 699 -18.29 2.32 -4.05
N ASN A 700 -18.41 1.52 -2.99
CA ASN A 700 -19.67 1.34 -2.27
C ASN A 700 -20.14 2.64 -1.59
N ILE A 701 -19.23 3.52 -1.19
CA ILE A 701 -19.58 4.83 -0.61
C ILE A 701 -20.31 5.69 -1.66
N ARG A 702 -19.89 5.62 -2.93
CA ARG A 702 -20.60 6.27 -4.04
C ARG A 702 -22.02 5.74 -4.18
N GLN A 703 -22.17 4.41 -4.12
CA GLN A 703 -23.47 3.74 -4.25
C GLN A 703 -24.41 4.11 -3.09
N LYS A 704 -23.92 4.04 -1.84
CA LYS A 704 -24.68 4.49 -0.66
C LYS A 704 -25.12 5.95 -0.76
N LYS A 705 -24.24 6.86 -1.18
CA LYS A 705 -24.57 8.29 -1.35
C LYS A 705 -25.59 8.54 -2.47
N SER A 706 -25.54 7.74 -3.55
CA SER A 706 -26.55 7.82 -4.61
C SER A 706 -27.93 7.35 -4.12
N LEU A 707 -27.98 6.29 -3.31
CA LEU A 707 -29.22 5.78 -2.70
C LEU A 707 -29.83 6.79 -1.74
N THR A 708 -29.04 7.34 -0.80
CA THR A 708 -29.56 8.34 0.16
C THR A 708 -30.08 9.60 -0.53
N SER A 709 -29.37 10.09 -1.56
CA SER A 709 -29.81 11.25 -2.34
C SER A 709 -31.13 11.04 -3.10
N SER A 710 -31.48 9.79 -3.41
CA SER A 710 -32.77 9.46 -4.02
C SER A 710 -33.89 9.52 -2.98
N THR A 711 -33.68 8.96 -1.79
CA THR A 711 -34.65 8.99 -0.67
C THR A 711 -34.92 10.38 -0.12
N ASP A 712 -33.91 11.25 0.03
CA ASP A 712 -34.13 12.62 0.54
C ASP A 712 -34.92 13.48 -0.45
N ASN A 713 -34.73 13.26 -1.76
CA ASN A 713 -35.51 13.94 -2.79
C ASN A 713 -36.98 13.47 -2.86
N ASP A 714 -37.30 12.29 -2.35
CA ASP A 714 -38.70 11.83 -2.23
C ASP A 714 -39.34 12.37 -0.94
N LYS A 715 -38.60 12.48 0.17
CA LYS A 715 -39.11 13.09 1.42
C LYS A 715 -39.41 14.59 1.29
N ASP A 716 -38.56 15.36 0.58
CA ASP A 716 -38.80 16.78 0.31
C ASP A 716 -39.98 17.02 -0.66
N LYS A 717 -40.40 15.99 -1.41
CA LYS A 717 -41.61 16.05 -2.23
C LYS A 717 -42.87 15.79 -1.42
N ASP A 718 -42.84 14.83 -0.50
CA ASP A 718 -43.98 14.51 0.36
C ASP A 718 -44.27 15.64 1.38
N SER A 719 -43.25 16.35 1.87
CA SER A 719 -43.43 17.50 2.76
C SER A 719 -44.01 18.74 2.06
N ASN A 720 -43.69 18.96 0.78
CA ASN A 720 -44.24 20.09 0.01
C ASN A 720 -45.67 19.85 -0.49
N THR A 721 -46.20 18.63 -0.43
CA THR A 721 -47.61 18.33 -0.70
C THR A 721 -48.55 18.53 0.49
N PHE A 722 -48.03 18.70 1.72
CA PHE A 722 -48.87 18.92 2.91
C PHE A 722 -49.11 20.41 3.25
N ASP A 723 -48.34 21.34 2.69
CA ASP A 723 -48.46 22.80 2.96
C ASP A 723 -49.31 23.56 1.91
N SER A 724 -50.07 22.86 1.05
CA SER A 724 -50.94 23.49 0.03
C SER A 724 -52.45 23.23 0.21
N THR A 725 -52.86 22.71 1.36
CA THR A 725 -54.27 22.60 1.76
C THR A 725 -54.48 23.07 3.19
N SER A 726 -54.50 24.38 3.39
CA SER A 726 -55.26 25.07 4.46
C SER A 726 -55.38 26.55 4.14
#